data_AF-A0A438N865-F1
#
_entry.id   AF-A0A438N865-F1
#
_cell.length_a   1.000
_cell.length_b   1.000
_cell.length_c   1.000
_cell.angle_alpha   90.00
_cell.angle_beta   90.00
_cell.angle_gamma   90.00
#
_symmetry.space_group_name_H-M   'P 1'
#
loop_
_entity.id
_entity.type
_entity.pdbx_description
1 polymer ?
#
loop_
_entity_poly.entity_id
_entity_poly.type
_entity_poly.pdbx_seq_one_letter_code
_entity_poly.pdbx_strand_id
1 'polypeptide(L)'
;MVRAEDAVAYVHQGFWTNWTKGRPTGATLTLEPQNAAILIAIVAVYVQLVGSQLWKLVVFLIHQLRATQAEKDGLYHQQQVILRNTGTEMGAVWQLIRVGFAWRHHVQLKATWRSLPLILIASLHFTAFNVASIFSSRLLDAGDEVLSISPFCGVFNDDYMASMGTSSVISMPNSLVVEYSAYIQSRYQQSQQYVEFCSTPSSVCRHLPRQTIPWNVTINHSCPFAQAACLPGLNQSIVLDTGLLSSHRHFGINSPAADRVQYRKVTTCTILNDAEYITDWHNISATNSTPAKQVVDAYYGPNPIADRNATFSYSEWTHLYSFDQYSITNPYQMSVQYTGGGTTPEVYSDFVPIPELARSDADIMLAFLSFSKVYEAAVDDPWFRATVPTSYPVPESMDPVEGTVFKRDKPVTTLACAEQHQLCVDKDSDKDVPTSDKCTPLGGWFDTAAGPNSIDVFNLTPQQGAVAQRLFQSAVDSSFYSVLLGLAQRDTPLLARRSIQGLTGMGLPIDQWQNEVRYWSNISMANLQRSVVDFSTGRFAADTSYINTTLSPAQSWLCQNQIIRGTSYRSFDMFALILILVLGLIIIIIGSTIEDCLALRRKRQMRQGKTTSSYRQEMWVRNEMLDMLRMLFERQGYSTWGRSSNGVPISGPGQMMKIADLETTDNLELYATQDSKKPRSQRWRIAPSGNSSAGTLLKDHDTHQGVESFEFDHAQGDFLRDLKLSKTKRQFTVDERYTSDFTALPVHDDGQGGIGHVMAERRTSWGLWGERPRRVPQAPSDWIGRAY
;
A
#
# COMPACT_ATOMS: atom_id res chain seq x y z
N MET A 1 -22.10 -5.19 22.96
CA MET A 1 -20.98 -6.05 22.55
C MET A 1 -19.91 -5.20 21.88
N VAL A 2 -18.63 -5.52 22.11
CA VAL A 2 -17.52 -5.05 21.27
C VAL A 2 -17.44 -6.02 20.12
N ARG A 3 -17.51 -5.56 18.87
CA ARG A 3 -17.44 -6.43 17.70
C ARG A 3 -15.99 -6.58 17.24
N ALA A 4 -15.56 -7.80 16.94
CA ALA A 4 -14.26 -8.07 16.33
C ALA A 4 -14.18 -7.66 14.83
N GLU A 5 -15.29 -7.24 14.22
CA GLU A 5 -15.46 -7.02 12.78
C GLU A 5 -14.43 -6.08 12.12
N ASP A 6 -13.88 -5.10 12.86
CA ASP A 6 -12.83 -4.19 12.39
C ASP A 6 -11.44 -4.60 12.88
N ALA A 7 -10.68 -5.30 12.03
CA ALA A 7 -9.28 -5.66 12.26
C ALA A 7 -8.38 -4.45 12.56
N VAL A 8 -8.73 -3.27 12.04
CA VAL A 8 -7.93 -2.05 12.12
C VAL A 8 -8.18 -1.31 13.45
N ALA A 9 -9.18 -1.70 14.24
CA ALA A 9 -9.40 -1.17 15.59
C ALA A 9 -8.27 -1.53 16.58
N TYR A 10 -7.52 -2.62 16.33
CA TYR A 10 -6.49 -3.15 17.22
C TYR A 10 -5.12 -3.24 16.54
N VAL A 11 -4.51 -2.06 16.34
CA VAL A 11 -3.21 -1.89 15.67
C VAL A 11 -2.10 -1.51 16.66
N HIS A 12 -0.93 -2.14 16.52
CA HIS A 12 0.25 -1.81 17.32
C HIS A 12 0.71 -0.36 17.05
N GLN A 13 0.68 0.49 18.09
CA GLN A 13 1.29 1.82 18.03
C GLN A 13 2.66 1.80 18.73
N GLY A 14 3.68 2.34 18.06
CA GLY A 14 5.07 2.32 18.53
C GLY A 14 6.01 1.55 17.60
N PHE A 15 7.16 1.15 18.14
CA PHE A 15 8.29 0.58 17.39
C PHE A 15 8.15 -0.92 17.16
N TRP A 16 8.38 -1.36 15.92
CA TRP A 16 8.50 -2.76 15.54
C TRP A 16 9.56 -2.94 14.44
N THR A 17 9.84 -4.19 14.04
CA THR A 17 10.74 -4.50 12.92
C THR A 17 9.94 -5.19 11.83
N ASN A 18 9.79 -4.56 10.66
CA ASN A 18 9.29 -5.23 9.45
C ASN A 18 10.41 -6.13 8.92
N TRP A 19 10.30 -7.44 9.17
CA TRP A 19 11.37 -8.39 8.86
C TRP A 19 11.63 -8.58 7.35
N THR A 20 10.77 -8.05 6.48
CA THR A 20 10.99 -7.98 5.02
C THR A 20 12.22 -7.14 4.68
N LYS A 21 12.48 -6.09 5.47
CA LYS A 21 13.63 -5.17 5.32
C LYS A 21 14.80 -5.52 6.25
N GLY A 22 14.72 -6.59 7.05
CA GLY A 22 15.70 -6.94 8.09
C GLY A 22 15.77 -5.91 9.24
N ARG A 23 16.70 -6.10 10.20
CA ARG A 23 16.77 -5.25 11.41
C ARG A 23 17.05 -3.76 11.17
N PRO A 24 18.15 -3.33 10.51
CA PRO A 24 18.53 -1.92 10.49
C PRO A 24 17.56 -1.07 9.65
N THR A 25 17.12 -1.60 8.52
CA THR A 25 16.24 -0.94 7.54
C THR A 25 14.75 -1.25 7.72
N GLY A 26 14.40 -2.27 8.52
CA GLY A 26 13.02 -2.60 8.86
C GLY A 26 12.51 -1.98 10.16
N ALA A 27 13.33 -1.23 10.88
CA ALA A 27 12.89 -0.46 12.04
C ALA A 27 11.74 0.48 11.63
N THR A 28 10.55 0.22 12.16
CA THR A 28 9.29 0.86 11.74
C THR A 28 8.57 1.43 12.96
N LEU A 29 8.00 2.63 12.84
CA LEU A 29 7.20 3.29 13.87
C LEU A 29 5.78 3.50 13.35
N THR A 30 4.80 2.84 13.94
CA THR A 30 3.38 3.00 13.58
C THR A 30 2.68 3.97 14.52
N LEU A 31 1.93 4.92 13.97
CA LEU A 31 1.23 5.98 14.70
C LEU A 31 -0.21 6.17 14.20
N GLU A 32 -1.11 6.55 15.11
CA GLU A 32 -2.42 7.12 14.79
C GLU A 32 -2.30 8.38 13.90
N PRO A 33 -3.24 8.64 12.96
CA PRO A 33 -3.13 9.74 11.98
C PRO A 33 -2.87 11.13 12.56
N GLN A 34 -3.37 11.43 13.77
CA GLN A 34 -3.11 12.70 14.46
C GLN A 34 -1.61 12.86 14.79
N ASN A 35 -1.03 11.85 15.44
CA ASN A 35 0.39 11.82 15.81
C ASN A 35 1.29 11.71 14.56
N ALA A 36 0.84 10.97 13.54
CA ALA A 36 1.50 10.88 12.24
C ALA A 36 1.59 12.25 11.53
N ALA A 37 0.51 13.02 11.51
CA ALA A 37 0.49 14.36 10.92
C ALA A 37 1.41 15.34 11.69
N ILE A 38 1.43 15.25 13.02
CA ILE A 38 2.34 16.04 13.87
C ILE A 38 3.81 15.69 13.56
N LEU A 39 4.16 14.41 13.46
CA LEU A 39 5.53 13.98 13.11
C LEU A 39 5.94 14.49 11.72
N ILE A 40 5.07 14.37 10.72
CA ILE A 40 5.32 14.89 9.36
C ILE A 40 5.55 16.41 9.39
N ALA A 41 4.73 17.17 10.11
CA ALA A 41 4.89 18.61 10.23
C ALA A 41 6.21 19.01 10.92
N ILE A 42 6.59 18.31 11.99
CA ILE A 42 7.86 18.52 12.70
C ILE A 42 9.05 18.26 11.76
N VAL A 43 9.03 17.18 10.99
CA VAL A 43 10.13 16.86 10.06
C VAL A 43 10.18 17.84 8.88
N ALA A 44 9.04 18.27 8.34
CA ALA A 44 9.00 19.29 7.28
C ALA A 44 9.61 20.62 7.74
N VAL A 45 9.25 21.11 8.94
CA VAL A 45 9.85 22.31 9.56
C VAL A 45 11.35 22.10 9.85
N TYR A 46 11.73 20.92 10.33
CA TYR A 46 13.12 20.57 10.60
C TYR A 46 13.98 20.60 9.32
N VAL A 47 13.51 20.01 8.21
CA VAL A 47 14.20 20.04 6.91
C VAL A 47 14.39 21.49 6.41
N GLN A 48 13.39 22.36 6.63
CA GLN A 48 13.52 23.79 6.29
C GLN A 48 14.56 24.51 7.17
N LEU A 49 14.65 24.17 8.46
CA LEU A 49 15.70 24.68 9.35
C LEU A 49 17.09 24.21 8.89
N VAL A 50 17.25 22.93 8.54
CA VAL A 50 18.49 22.37 7.98
C VAL A 50 18.91 23.11 6.72
N GLY A 51 17.97 23.36 5.80
CA GLY A 51 18.18 24.19 4.61
C GLY A 51 18.72 25.58 4.95
N SER A 52 18.11 26.28 5.90
CA SER A 52 18.56 27.63 6.30
C SER A 52 20.00 27.66 6.84
N GLN A 53 20.48 26.58 7.48
CA GLN A 53 21.86 26.48 7.95
C GLN A 53 22.82 26.02 6.84
N LEU A 54 22.38 25.14 5.92
CA LEU A 54 23.16 24.77 4.74
C LEU A 54 23.36 25.97 3.80
N TRP A 55 22.36 26.85 3.65
CA TRP A 55 22.46 28.07 2.87
C TRP A 55 23.64 28.94 3.30
N LYS A 56 23.83 29.13 4.63
CA LYS A 56 25.00 29.85 5.18
C LYS A 56 26.33 29.22 4.75
N LEU A 57 26.41 27.89 4.73
CA LEU A 57 27.62 27.15 4.34
C LEU A 57 27.89 27.25 2.83
N VAL A 58 26.85 27.16 2.00
CA VAL A 58 26.91 27.36 0.55
C VAL A 58 27.37 28.79 0.23
N VAL A 59 26.75 29.79 0.86
CA VAL A 59 27.10 31.21 0.73
C VAL A 59 28.53 31.50 1.19
N PHE A 60 28.95 30.95 2.34
CA PHE A 60 30.32 31.06 2.82
C PHE A 60 31.31 30.46 1.82
N LEU A 61 31.06 29.25 1.33
CA LEU A 61 31.91 28.57 0.36
C LEU A 61 32.02 29.37 -0.94
N ILE A 62 30.91 29.85 -1.51
CA ILE A 62 30.88 30.68 -2.71
C ILE A 62 31.66 31.98 -2.49
N HIS A 63 31.48 32.66 -1.36
CA HIS A 63 32.26 33.86 -1.03
C HIS A 63 33.76 33.54 -0.93
N GLN A 64 34.16 32.48 -0.22
CA GLN A 64 35.56 32.09 -0.05
C GLN A 64 36.21 31.69 -1.38
N LEU A 65 35.51 30.96 -2.26
CA LEU A 65 36.01 30.59 -3.59
C LEU A 65 36.22 31.83 -4.48
N ARG A 66 35.27 32.78 -4.45
CA ARG A 66 35.32 34.01 -5.24
C ARG A 66 36.31 35.06 -4.69
N ALA A 67 36.63 35.02 -3.40
CA ALA A 67 37.49 36.00 -2.74
C ALA A 67 38.94 35.96 -3.29
N THR A 68 39.35 37.09 -3.88
CA THR A 68 40.64 37.31 -4.55
C THR A 68 41.23 38.68 -4.21
N GLN A 69 42.56 38.78 -4.19
CA GLN A 69 43.31 40.03 -3.99
C GLN A 69 43.37 40.92 -5.25
N ALA A 70 43.05 40.37 -6.42
CA ALA A 70 43.05 41.14 -7.66
C ALA A 70 41.91 42.17 -7.68
N GLU A 71 42.16 43.34 -8.27
CA GLU A 71 41.17 44.42 -8.40
C GLU A 71 39.91 43.97 -9.17
N LYS A 72 38.74 44.50 -8.77
CA LYS A 72 37.41 44.14 -9.29
C LYS A 72 36.47 45.34 -9.29
N ASP A 73 35.40 45.23 -10.07
CA ASP A 73 34.35 46.25 -10.15
C ASP A 73 33.41 46.27 -8.93
N GLY A 74 32.67 47.38 -8.80
CA GLY A 74 31.68 47.56 -7.73
C GLY A 74 30.58 46.48 -7.73
N LEU A 75 30.24 45.92 -8.90
CA LEU A 75 29.31 44.81 -9.04
C LEU A 75 29.81 43.55 -8.30
N TYR A 76 31.07 43.13 -8.50
CA TYR A 76 31.65 42.02 -7.75
C TYR A 76 31.66 42.27 -6.24
N HIS A 77 32.02 43.48 -5.80
CA HIS A 77 32.05 43.83 -4.37
C HIS A 77 30.65 43.81 -3.75
N GLN A 78 29.65 44.40 -4.42
CA GLN A 78 28.25 44.34 -3.99
C GLN A 78 27.73 42.90 -3.91
N GLN A 79 28.05 42.05 -4.90
CA GLN A 79 27.68 40.62 -4.84
C GLN A 79 28.34 39.89 -3.64
N GLN A 80 29.59 40.18 -3.31
CA GLN A 80 30.28 39.57 -2.15
C GLN A 80 29.70 40.08 -0.81
N VAL A 81 29.25 41.34 -0.75
CA VAL A 81 28.52 41.91 0.40
C VAL A 81 27.11 41.31 0.53
N ILE A 82 26.37 41.14 -0.57
CA ILE A 82 25.06 40.47 -0.58
C ILE A 82 25.20 39.04 -0.06
N LEU A 83 26.20 38.29 -0.54
CA LEU A 83 26.50 36.95 -0.03
C LEU A 83 26.73 36.99 1.49
N ARG A 84 27.66 37.82 1.99
CA ARG A 84 27.99 37.84 3.43
C ARG A 84 26.79 38.11 4.36
N ASN A 85 25.86 38.98 3.96
CA ASN A 85 24.86 39.55 4.87
C ASN A 85 23.41 39.08 4.64
N THR A 86 23.11 38.40 3.53
CA THR A 86 21.71 38.06 3.21
C THR A 86 21.35 36.66 3.70
N GLY A 87 20.77 36.60 4.90
CA GLY A 87 20.49 35.34 5.62
C GLY A 87 19.44 34.41 5.01
N THR A 88 18.73 34.81 3.94
CA THR A 88 17.73 33.98 3.25
C THR A 88 17.99 33.92 1.74
N GLU A 89 17.63 32.79 1.13
CA GLU A 89 17.82 32.53 -0.31
C GLU A 89 17.08 33.54 -1.16
N MET A 90 15.78 33.73 -0.90
CA MET A 90 14.94 34.68 -1.65
C MET A 90 15.35 36.13 -1.43
N GLY A 91 15.89 36.47 -0.26
CA GLY A 91 16.53 37.76 -0.04
C GLY A 91 17.74 37.94 -0.96
N ALA A 92 18.60 36.93 -1.05
CA ALA A 92 19.79 36.97 -1.90
C ALA A 92 19.43 37.05 -3.39
N VAL A 93 18.46 36.24 -3.85
CA VAL A 93 17.87 36.34 -5.21
C VAL A 93 17.43 37.78 -5.50
N TRP A 94 16.62 38.38 -4.64
CA TRP A 94 16.08 39.71 -4.85
C TRP A 94 17.15 40.81 -4.91
N GLN A 95 18.14 40.77 -4.02
CA GLN A 95 19.25 41.74 -4.03
C GLN A 95 20.18 41.54 -5.24
N LEU A 96 20.48 40.29 -5.62
CA LEU A 96 21.28 39.99 -6.82
C LEU A 96 20.59 40.39 -8.12
N ILE A 97 19.26 40.28 -8.18
CA ILE A 97 18.43 40.80 -9.28
C ILE A 97 18.49 42.32 -9.32
N ARG A 98 18.24 43.01 -8.18
CA ARG A 98 18.30 44.48 -8.09
C ARG A 98 19.66 45.03 -8.53
N VAL A 99 20.75 44.47 -8.02
CA VAL A 99 22.11 44.85 -8.41
C VAL A 99 22.40 44.48 -9.87
N GLY A 100 21.98 43.30 -10.35
CA GLY A 100 22.12 42.90 -11.75
C GLY A 100 21.42 43.85 -12.73
N PHE A 101 20.25 44.38 -12.36
CA PHE A 101 19.54 45.41 -13.13
C PHE A 101 20.18 46.80 -12.98
N ALA A 102 20.61 47.22 -11.79
CA ALA A 102 21.23 48.53 -11.58
C ALA A 102 22.49 48.71 -12.43
N TRP A 103 23.35 47.68 -12.54
CA TRP A 103 24.57 47.75 -13.35
C TRP A 103 24.35 47.44 -14.84
N ARG A 104 23.11 47.21 -15.32
CA ARG A 104 22.83 46.71 -16.68
C ARG A 104 23.31 47.61 -17.82
N HIS A 105 23.48 48.91 -17.55
CA HIS A 105 24.00 49.91 -18.51
C HIS A 105 25.42 50.41 -18.17
N HIS A 106 25.98 50.03 -17.00
CA HIS A 106 27.22 50.62 -16.46
C HIS A 106 28.45 49.70 -16.54
N VAL A 107 28.28 48.39 -16.78
CA VAL A 107 29.38 47.45 -17.04
C VAL A 107 29.25 46.94 -18.47
N GLN A 108 30.31 47.10 -19.28
CA GLN A 108 30.34 46.57 -20.65
C GLN A 108 30.01 45.07 -20.65
N LEU A 109 29.00 44.70 -21.45
CA LEU A 109 28.56 43.34 -21.81
C LEU A 109 28.83 42.25 -20.75
N LYS A 110 27.78 41.92 -19.97
CA LYS A 110 27.59 40.76 -19.05
C LYS A 110 27.33 41.09 -17.56
N ALA A 111 26.88 42.30 -17.19
CA ALA A 111 26.48 42.60 -15.80
C ALA A 111 25.44 41.60 -15.23
N THR A 112 24.33 41.41 -15.95
CA THR A 112 23.26 40.45 -15.61
C THR A 112 23.77 39.01 -15.60
N TRP A 113 24.52 38.62 -16.63
CA TRP A 113 25.17 37.31 -16.76
C TRP A 113 26.19 37.00 -15.63
N ARG A 114 26.76 38.00 -14.95
CA ARG A 114 27.61 37.82 -13.77
C ARG A 114 26.81 37.64 -12.46
N SER A 115 25.57 38.10 -12.39
CA SER A 115 24.65 37.80 -11.28
C SER A 115 23.89 36.48 -11.48
N LEU A 116 23.62 36.09 -12.73
CA LEU A 116 22.78 34.94 -13.08
C LEU A 116 23.20 33.63 -12.40
N PRO A 117 24.49 33.22 -12.33
CA PRO A 117 24.88 31.98 -11.63
C PRO A 117 24.55 32.00 -10.13
N LEU A 118 24.69 33.16 -9.47
CA LEU A 118 24.39 33.31 -8.05
C LEU A 118 22.87 33.28 -7.80
N ILE A 119 22.09 33.89 -8.70
CA ILE A 119 20.62 33.83 -8.70
C ILE A 119 20.15 32.39 -8.89
N LEU A 120 20.69 31.67 -9.89
CA LEU A 120 20.34 30.28 -10.16
C LEU A 120 20.68 29.36 -8.99
N ILE A 121 21.84 29.51 -8.34
CA ILE A 121 22.20 28.72 -7.16
C ILE A 121 21.24 29.00 -5.99
N ALA A 122 20.91 30.27 -5.72
CA ALA A 122 20.01 30.65 -4.64
C ALA A 122 18.57 30.14 -4.89
N SER A 123 18.04 30.31 -6.10
CA SER A 123 16.73 29.77 -6.49
C SER A 123 16.69 28.25 -6.48
N LEU A 124 17.75 27.57 -6.96
CA LEU A 124 17.82 26.11 -6.93
C LEU A 124 17.88 25.57 -5.50
N HIS A 125 18.64 26.21 -4.61
CA HIS A 125 18.69 25.85 -3.19
C HIS A 125 17.32 26.02 -2.53
N PHE A 126 16.66 27.17 -2.74
CA PHE A 126 15.33 27.45 -2.22
C PHE A 126 14.31 26.40 -2.69
N THR A 127 14.22 26.15 -4.01
CA THR A 127 13.29 25.17 -4.57
C THR A 127 13.59 23.76 -4.06
N ALA A 128 14.87 23.35 -4.02
CA ALA A 128 15.27 22.03 -3.53
C ALA A 128 14.84 21.79 -2.08
N PHE A 129 15.03 22.76 -1.18
CA PHE A 129 14.65 22.59 0.23
C PHE A 129 13.14 22.70 0.48
N ASN A 130 12.41 23.53 -0.26
CA ASN A 130 10.94 23.55 -0.19
C ASN A 130 10.36 22.21 -0.67
N VAL A 131 10.87 21.67 -1.79
CA VAL A 131 10.47 20.34 -2.29
C VAL A 131 10.86 19.25 -1.30
N ALA A 132 12.08 19.25 -0.76
CA ALA A 132 12.51 18.27 0.24
C ALA A 132 11.69 18.34 1.55
N SER A 133 11.26 19.54 1.97
CA SER A 133 10.37 19.73 3.13
C SER A 133 9.01 19.07 2.90
N ILE A 134 8.37 19.34 1.75
CA ILE A 134 7.07 18.76 1.37
C ILE A 134 7.15 17.23 1.20
N PHE A 135 8.15 16.76 0.46
CA PHE A 135 8.34 15.33 0.15
C PHE A 135 9.04 14.53 1.27
N SER A 136 9.43 15.17 2.39
CA SER A 136 9.94 14.46 3.58
C SER A 136 8.97 13.38 4.05
N SER A 137 7.68 13.67 3.99
CA SER A 137 6.58 12.72 4.24
C SER A 137 6.65 11.42 3.43
N ARG A 138 7.16 11.48 2.18
CA ARG A 138 7.33 10.31 1.30
C ARG A 138 8.62 9.55 1.58
N LEU A 139 9.69 10.24 1.99
CA LEU A 139 10.95 9.61 2.36
C LEU A 139 10.86 8.82 3.68
N LEU A 140 9.89 9.17 4.53
CA LEU A 140 9.57 8.43 5.75
C LEU A 140 8.48 7.35 5.57
N ASP A 141 7.83 7.24 4.41
CA ASP A 141 6.62 6.43 4.23
C ASP A 141 6.96 4.93 4.18
N ALA A 142 6.64 4.17 5.24
CA ALA A 142 6.86 2.72 5.27
C ALA A 142 5.66 1.93 4.71
N GLY A 143 4.56 2.60 4.34
CA GLY A 143 3.41 1.99 3.67
C GLY A 143 2.18 1.77 4.56
N ASP A 144 1.27 0.93 4.06
CA ASP A 144 -0.03 0.58 4.65
C ASP A 144 0.01 -0.66 5.57
N GLU A 145 1.20 -1.24 5.81
CA GLU A 145 1.43 -2.40 6.66
C GLU A 145 1.59 -2.01 8.15
N VAL A 146 0.86 -2.71 9.02
CA VAL A 146 0.89 -2.55 10.48
C VAL A 146 0.75 -3.91 11.17
N LEU A 147 1.17 -4.04 12.43
CA LEU A 147 0.95 -5.27 13.21
C LEU A 147 -0.40 -5.23 13.95
N SER A 148 -1.10 -6.36 13.98
CA SER A 148 -2.30 -6.52 14.80
C SER A 148 -1.95 -6.80 16.27
N ILE A 149 -2.79 -6.31 17.17
CA ILE A 149 -2.75 -6.57 18.63
C ILE A 149 -4.16 -6.87 19.16
N SER A 150 -4.97 -7.58 18.38
CA SER A 150 -6.36 -7.87 18.78
C SER A 150 -6.40 -8.62 20.11
N PRO A 151 -7.17 -8.14 21.12
CA PRO A 151 -7.41 -8.89 22.34
C PRO A 151 -8.25 -10.16 22.09
N PHE A 152 -8.75 -10.33 20.87
CA PHE A 152 -9.55 -11.45 20.40
C PHE A 152 -8.75 -12.42 19.50
N CYS A 153 -7.41 -12.32 19.45
CA CYS A 153 -6.61 -13.38 18.84
C CYS A 153 -6.80 -14.69 19.63
N GLY A 154 -7.11 -15.79 18.94
CA GLY A 154 -7.47 -17.03 19.61
C GLY A 154 -7.95 -18.13 18.68
N VAL A 155 -8.51 -19.16 19.29
CA VAL A 155 -9.33 -20.20 18.63
C VAL A 155 -10.75 -20.17 19.21
N PHE A 156 -11.70 -20.92 18.63
CA PHE A 156 -12.94 -21.22 19.34
C PHE A 156 -12.63 -22.00 20.63
N ASN A 157 -13.40 -21.75 21.69
CA ASN A 157 -13.18 -22.41 22.98
C ASN A 157 -13.58 -23.90 22.95
N ASP A 158 -13.08 -24.67 23.92
CA ASP A 158 -13.18 -26.13 23.88
C ASP A 158 -14.63 -26.62 24.03
N ASP A 159 -15.48 -25.90 24.78
CA ASP A 159 -16.92 -26.17 24.89
C ASP A 159 -17.64 -25.98 23.54
N TYR A 160 -17.27 -24.95 22.79
CA TYR A 160 -17.79 -24.67 21.44
C TYR A 160 -17.28 -25.70 20.43
N MET A 161 -16.00 -26.08 20.49
CA MET A 161 -15.44 -27.14 19.64
C MET A 161 -16.10 -28.50 19.94
N ALA A 162 -16.38 -28.81 21.21
CA ALA A 162 -17.11 -30.01 21.61
C ALA A 162 -18.55 -30.04 21.07
N SER A 163 -19.16 -28.88 20.79
CA SER A 163 -20.50 -28.84 20.17
C SER A 163 -20.55 -29.40 18.74
N MET A 164 -19.40 -29.50 18.09
CA MET A 164 -19.23 -30.02 16.73
C MET A 164 -18.76 -31.48 16.69
N GLY A 165 -18.56 -32.11 17.86
CA GLY A 165 -18.03 -33.47 17.99
C GLY A 165 -19.09 -34.52 18.32
N THR A 166 -19.22 -35.53 17.44
CA THR A 166 -20.10 -36.71 17.57
C THR A 166 -21.61 -36.42 17.52
N SER A 167 -22.43 -37.47 17.34
CA SER A 167 -23.88 -37.41 17.13
C SER A 167 -24.71 -36.89 18.33
N SER A 168 -24.06 -36.48 19.43
CA SER A 168 -24.70 -35.81 20.58
C SER A 168 -25.03 -34.33 20.36
N VAL A 169 -24.81 -33.75 19.17
CA VAL A 169 -25.10 -32.33 18.82
C VAL A 169 -26.50 -31.83 19.29
N ILE A 170 -27.47 -32.75 19.39
CA ILE A 170 -28.84 -32.51 19.87
C ILE A 170 -28.91 -31.85 21.27
N SER A 171 -27.88 -31.98 22.12
CA SER A 171 -27.86 -31.39 23.47
C SER A 171 -27.26 -29.98 23.56
N MET A 172 -26.70 -29.43 22.48
CA MET A 172 -26.05 -28.12 22.47
C MET A 172 -27.01 -26.98 22.07
N PRO A 173 -26.75 -25.72 22.51
CA PRO A 173 -27.52 -24.58 22.04
C PRO A 173 -27.33 -24.37 20.54
N ASN A 174 -28.38 -24.61 19.75
CA ASN A 174 -28.36 -24.52 18.28
C ASN A 174 -27.84 -23.16 17.76
N SER A 175 -27.91 -22.10 18.56
CA SER A 175 -27.31 -20.79 18.27
C SER A 175 -25.80 -20.85 18.00
N LEU A 176 -25.04 -21.73 18.68
CA LEU A 176 -23.59 -21.86 18.50
C LEU A 176 -23.26 -22.46 17.12
N VAL A 177 -23.95 -23.55 16.77
CA VAL A 177 -23.81 -24.23 15.49
C VAL A 177 -24.24 -23.33 14.32
N VAL A 178 -25.30 -22.54 14.50
CA VAL A 178 -25.73 -21.51 13.54
C VAL A 178 -24.70 -20.39 13.41
N GLU A 179 -24.10 -19.88 14.50
CA GLU A 179 -23.05 -18.86 14.44
C GLU A 179 -21.79 -19.38 13.72
N TYR A 180 -21.35 -20.60 14.03
CA TYR A 180 -20.22 -21.25 13.35
C TYR A 180 -20.49 -21.36 11.84
N SER A 181 -21.66 -21.89 11.49
CA SER A 181 -22.07 -22.09 10.10
C SER A 181 -22.14 -20.75 9.35
N ALA A 182 -22.66 -19.70 9.99
CA ALA A 182 -22.73 -18.36 9.43
C ALA A 182 -21.33 -17.73 9.23
N TYR A 183 -20.40 -17.88 10.18
CA TYR A 183 -19.01 -17.46 10.01
C TYR A 183 -18.35 -18.20 8.85
N ILE A 184 -18.40 -19.53 8.84
CA ILE A 184 -17.71 -20.36 7.84
C ILE A 184 -18.25 -20.07 6.43
N GLN A 185 -19.58 -19.99 6.25
CA GLN A 185 -20.21 -19.50 5.03
C GLN A 185 -19.70 -18.11 4.63
N SER A 186 -19.72 -17.15 5.56
CA SER A 186 -19.29 -15.76 5.33
C SER A 186 -17.82 -15.67 4.93
N ARG A 187 -16.94 -16.48 5.54
CA ARG A 187 -15.51 -16.54 5.24
C ARG A 187 -15.25 -17.01 3.80
N TYR A 188 -15.93 -18.08 3.37
CA TYR A 188 -15.81 -18.55 1.98
C TYR A 188 -16.43 -17.56 1.00
N GLN A 189 -17.62 -17.02 1.28
CA GLN A 189 -18.29 -16.03 0.41
C GLN A 189 -17.46 -14.76 0.23
N GLN A 190 -16.89 -14.21 1.31
CA GLN A 190 -15.98 -13.07 1.21
C GLN A 190 -14.67 -13.42 0.48
N SER A 191 -14.23 -14.69 0.48
CA SER A 191 -13.06 -15.14 -0.29
C SER A 191 -13.39 -15.29 -1.78
N GLN A 192 -14.59 -15.80 -2.10
CA GLN A 192 -15.13 -15.85 -3.46
C GLN A 192 -15.28 -14.45 -4.06
N GLN A 193 -16.02 -13.57 -3.38
CA GLN A 193 -16.19 -12.16 -3.78
C GLN A 193 -14.84 -11.46 -3.96
N TYR A 194 -13.87 -11.71 -3.08
CA TYR A 194 -12.53 -11.17 -3.21
C TYR A 194 -11.84 -11.63 -4.50
N VAL A 195 -11.90 -12.92 -4.87
CA VAL A 195 -11.37 -13.42 -6.15
C VAL A 195 -12.05 -12.75 -7.35
N GLU A 196 -13.35 -12.53 -7.28
CA GLU A 196 -14.14 -11.92 -8.36
C GLU A 196 -13.77 -10.44 -8.57
N PHE A 197 -13.82 -9.63 -7.51
CA PHE A 197 -13.53 -8.19 -7.57
C PHE A 197 -12.04 -7.85 -7.64
N CYS A 198 -11.16 -8.70 -7.09
CA CYS A 198 -9.71 -8.45 -7.01
C CYS A 198 -8.88 -9.19 -8.06
N SER A 199 -9.52 -9.57 -9.16
CA SER A 199 -8.89 -9.96 -10.42
C SER A 199 -8.02 -8.85 -11.05
N THR A 200 -8.23 -7.58 -10.67
CA THR A 200 -7.44 -6.42 -11.17
C THR A 200 -6.83 -5.59 -10.02
N PRO A 201 -5.66 -4.93 -10.20
CA PRO A 201 -5.00 -4.17 -9.12
C PRO A 201 -5.85 -2.99 -8.62
N SER A 202 -6.31 -3.07 -7.36
CA SER A 202 -7.16 -2.05 -6.72
C SER A 202 -6.72 -1.76 -5.29
N SER A 203 -6.95 -0.54 -4.81
CA SER A 203 -6.70 -0.15 -3.42
C SER A 203 -7.63 -0.86 -2.43
N VAL A 204 -8.86 -1.19 -2.85
CA VAL A 204 -9.84 -1.98 -2.08
C VAL A 204 -9.37 -3.42 -1.89
N CYS A 205 -8.52 -3.92 -2.79
CA CYS A 205 -8.05 -5.30 -2.78
C CYS A 205 -6.84 -5.56 -1.86
N ARG A 206 -6.54 -4.65 -0.94
CA ARG A 206 -5.34 -4.73 -0.08
C ARG A 206 -5.58 -5.34 1.30
N HIS A 207 -6.74 -5.93 1.56
CA HIS A 207 -7.07 -6.46 2.88
C HIS A 207 -6.40 -7.81 3.23
N LEU A 208 -5.94 -8.57 2.24
CA LEU A 208 -5.10 -9.76 2.44
C LEU A 208 -3.61 -9.41 2.29
N PRO A 209 -2.68 -10.19 2.89
CA PRO A 209 -1.23 -9.96 2.76
C PRO A 209 -0.73 -9.89 1.31
N ARG A 210 -1.32 -10.68 0.40
CA ARG A 210 -1.14 -10.64 -1.06
C ARG A 210 -2.47 -10.60 -1.77
N GLN A 211 -2.53 -9.82 -2.86
CA GLN A 211 -3.73 -9.72 -3.69
C GLN A 211 -4.08 -11.06 -4.36
N THR A 212 -3.07 -11.79 -4.82
CA THR A 212 -3.18 -13.18 -5.29
C THR A 212 -1.98 -13.96 -4.78
N ILE A 213 -2.17 -15.25 -4.55
CA ILE A 213 -1.05 -16.19 -4.38
C ILE A 213 -0.73 -16.76 -5.76
N PRO A 214 0.53 -16.76 -6.20
CA PRO A 214 0.91 -17.38 -7.47
C PRO A 214 0.83 -18.91 -7.36
N TRP A 215 0.42 -19.54 -8.46
CA TRP A 215 0.53 -20.98 -8.68
C TRP A 215 0.86 -21.26 -10.16
N ASN A 216 1.54 -22.36 -10.40
CA ASN A 216 1.80 -22.88 -11.73
C ASN A 216 0.68 -23.85 -12.13
N VAL A 217 0.34 -23.86 -13.42
CA VAL A 217 -0.55 -24.86 -14.02
C VAL A 217 0.27 -25.77 -14.92
N THR A 218 0.03 -27.07 -14.85
CA THR A 218 0.29 -27.97 -16.00
C THR A 218 -1.02 -28.63 -16.43
N ILE A 219 -1.14 -28.85 -17.74
CA ILE A 219 -2.31 -29.45 -18.40
C ILE A 219 -1.76 -30.60 -19.26
N ASN A 220 -2.56 -31.63 -19.52
CA ASN A 220 -2.12 -32.86 -20.19
C ASN A 220 -1.11 -33.67 -19.35
N HIS A 221 -1.25 -33.59 -18.03
CA HIS A 221 -0.53 -34.47 -17.11
C HIS A 221 -1.22 -35.84 -17.03
N SER A 222 -0.52 -36.86 -16.51
CA SER A 222 -1.12 -38.17 -16.26
C SER A 222 -2.24 -38.09 -15.23
N CYS A 223 -3.23 -38.97 -15.34
CA CYS A 223 -4.24 -39.16 -14.31
C CYS A 223 -3.57 -39.52 -12.96
N PRO A 224 -4.06 -39.01 -11.81
CA PRO A 224 -3.53 -39.35 -10.49
C PRO A 224 -4.10 -40.67 -9.92
N PHE A 225 -4.97 -41.38 -10.64
CA PHE A 225 -5.63 -42.61 -10.20
C PHE A 225 -5.27 -43.79 -11.12
N ALA A 226 -5.70 -45.00 -10.77
CA ALA A 226 -5.53 -46.16 -11.65
C ALA A 226 -6.32 -45.98 -12.95
N GLN A 227 -5.78 -46.46 -14.07
CA GLN A 227 -6.26 -46.16 -15.42
C GLN A 227 -7.75 -46.51 -15.68
N ALA A 228 -8.33 -47.44 -14.92
CA ALA A 228 -9.75 -47.81 -15.00
C ALA A 228 -10.70 -46.74 -14.41
N ALA A 229 -10.27 -46.03 -13.36
CA ALA A 229 -11.04 -44.94 -12.74
C ALA A 229 -11.00 -43.64 -13.56
N CYS A 230 -9.97 -43.44 -14.39
CA CYS A 230 -9.79 -42.26 -15.23
C CYS A 230 -10.66 -42.34 -16.50
N LEU A 231 -11.28 -41.23 -16.93
CA LEU A 231 -12.10 -41.21 -18.15
C LEU A 231 -11.31 -41.69 -19.39
N PRO A 232 -11.71 -42.77 -20.09
CA PRO A 232 -10.94 -43.32 -21.20
C PRO A 232 -10.72 -42.31 -22.35
N GLY A 233 -9.49 -42.23 -22.84
CA GLY A 233 -9.07 -41.30 -23.90
C GLY A 233 -8.79 -39.86 -23.43
N LEU A 234 -9.27 -39.46 -22.24
CA LEU A 234 -8.95 -38.15 -21.66
C LEU A 234 -7.58 -38.19 -20.96
N ASN A 235 -6.51 -38.10 -21.75
CA ASN A 235 -5.13 -37.97 -21.25
C ASN A 235 -4.85 -36.54 -20.71
N GLN A 236 -5.79 -35.95 -19.97
CA GLN A 236 -5.78 -34.56 -19.54
C GLN A 236 -6.22 -34.41 -18.08
N SER A 237 -5.31 -34.63 -17.14
CA SER A 237 -5.44 -34.02 -15.81
C SER A 237 -4.86 -32.59 -15.82
N ILE A 238 -5.32 -31.78 -14.87
CA ILE A 238 -4.77 -30.46 -14.55
C ILE A 238 -4.05 -30.54 -13.21
N VAL A 239 -2.80 -30.08 -13.14
CA VAL A 239 -2.04 -29.93 -11.89
C VAL A 239 -1.93 -28.45 -11.56
N LEU A 240 -2.23 -28.10 -10.32
CA LEU A 240 -2.04 -26.79 -9.73
C LEU A 240 -0.99 -26.90 -8.61
N ASP A 241 0.14 -26.22 -8.76
CA ASP A 241 1.24 -26.24 -7.77
C ASP A 241 1.56 -24.82 -7.30
N THR A 242 1.44 -24.56 -6.00
CA THR A 242 1.74 -23.24 -5.42
C THR A 242 3.24 -22.91 -5.37
N GLY A 243 4.11 -23.90 -5.53
CA GLY A 243 5.49 -23.79 -5.05
C GLY A 243 5.54 -23.51 -3.54
N LEU A 244 6.66 -22.98 -3.04
CA LEU A 244 6.90 -22.76 -1.62
C LEU A 244 6.40 -21.39 -1.13
N LEU A 245 5.24 -21.39 -0.49
CA LEU A 245 4.61 -20.22 0.10
C LEU A 245 5.18 -19.93 1.50
N SER A 246 6.14 -19.01 1.57
CA SER A 246 6.70 -18.48 2.83
C SER A 246 5.62 -17.87 3.76
N SER A 247 5.61 -18.31 5.03
CA SER A 247 4.80 -17.78 6.15
C SER A 247 4.83 -16.26 6.24
N HIS A 248 6.00 -15.68 5.99
CA HIS A 248 6.22 -14.26 6.04
C HIS A 248 5.74 -13.55 4.78
N ARG A 249 6.23 -13.97 3.60
CA ARG A 249 6.00 -13.24 2.34
C ARG A 249 4.58 -13.37 1.80
N HIS A 250 3.87 -14.46 2.07
CA HIS A 250 2.54 -14.75 1.49
C HIS A 250 1.40 -14.70 2.50
N PHE A 251 1.66 -15.04 3.77
CA PHE A 251 0.64 -15.08 4.83
C PHE A 251 0.79 -13.95 5.86
N GLY A 252 1.82 -13.10 5.73
CA GLY A 252 1.96 -11.87 6.51
C GLY A 252 2.50 -12.05 7.93
N ILE A 253 2.98 -13.24 8.32
CA ILE A 253 3.52 -13.48 9.67
C ILE A 253 4.91 -12.83 9.77
N ASN A 254 5.01 -11.68 10.44
CA ASN A 254 6.20 -10.85 10.59
C ASN A 254 7.29 -11.54 11.43
N SER A 255 8.09 -12.37 10.77
CA SER A 255 9.03 -13.30 11.42
C SER A 255 10.46 -13.13 10.90
N PRO A 256 11.48 -13.22 11.77
CA PRO A 256 12.87 -13.34 11.34
C PRO A 256 13.08 -14.65 10.60
N ALA A 257 14.13 -14.74 9.77
CA ALA A 257 14.39 -15.90 8.93
C ALA A 257 14.46 -17.26 9.68
N ALA A 258 14.86 -17.24 10.95
CA ALA A 258 14.94 -18.44 11.80
C ALA A 258 13.58 -18.99 12.28
N ASP A 259 12.53 -18.16 12.30
CA ASP A 259 11.19 -18.53 12.80
C ASP A 259 10.15 -18.71 11.67
N ARG A 260 10.63 -18.79 10.42
CA ARG A 260 9.79 -18.98 9.23
C ARG A 260 9.59 -20.45 8.91
N VAL A 261 8.50 -20.70 8.18
CA VAL A 261 8.10 -21.97 7.59
C VAL A 261 7.60 -21.68 6.17
N GLN A 262 7.77 -22.61 5.25
CA GLN A 262 7.17 -22.56 3.91
C GLN A 262 6.11 -23.67 3.80
N TYR A 263 5.01 -23.38 3.10
CA TYR A 263 3.93 -24.32 2.83
C TYR A 263 3.76 -24.50 1.32
N ARG A 264 3.44 -25.71 0.86
CA ARG A 264 3.14 -26.00 -0.54
C ARG A 264 1.88 -26.86 -0.64
N LYS A 265 1.06 -26.54 -1.64
CA LYS A 265 -0.12 -27.31 -2.04
C LYS A 265 0.07 -27.75 -3.50
N VAL A 266 -0.18 -29.03 -3.76
CA VAL A 266 -0.28 -29.58 -5.12
C VAL A 266 -1.66 -30.22 -5.26
N THR A 267 -2.47 -29.76 -6.20
CA THR A 267 -3.81 -30.31 -6.46
C THR A 267 -3.86 -30.82 -7.89
N THR A 268 -4.11 -32.13 -8.08
CA THR A 268 -4.25 -32.75 -9.41
C THR A 268 -5.69 -33.18 -9.63
N CYS A 269 -6.39 -32.60 -10.60
CA CYS A 269 -7.79 -32.92 -10.90
C CYS A 269 -7.96 -33.58 -12.27
N THR A 270 -8.94 -34.49 -12.37
CA THR A 270 -9.28 -35.25 -13.59
C THR A 270 -10.79 -35.55 -13.61
N ILE A 271 -11.32 -35.92 -14.77
CA ILE A 271 -12.67 -36.51 -14.87
C ILE A 271 -12.57 -38.04 -14.73
N LEU A 272 -13.54 -38.65 -14.04
CA LEU A 272 -13.58 -40.10 -13.81
C LEU A 272 -14.37 -40.85 -14.88
N ASN A 273 -14.19 -42.18 -14.90
CA ASN A 273 -14.89 -43.11 -15.76
C ASN A 273 -16.31 -43.39 -15.24
N ASP A 274 -17.21 -42.40 -15.34
CA ASP A 274 -18.61 -42.52 -14.94
C ASP A 274 -19.40 -43.58 -15.76
N ALA A 275 -18.78 -44.32 -16.69
CA ALA A 275 -19.40 -45.42 -17.43
C ALA A 275 -19.27 -46.79 -16.73
N GLU A 276 -18.26 -46.96 -15.89
CA GLU A 276 -18.04 -48.20 -15.13
C GLU A 276 -18.64 -48.10 -13.71
N TYR A 277 -18.60 -46.90 -13.11
CA TYR A 277 -18.87 -46.70 -11.69
C TYR A 277 -20.17 -45.95 -11.37
N ILE A 278 -20.96 -45.52 -12.35
CA ILE A 278 -22.28 -44.89 -12.15
C ILE A 278 -23.36 -45.69 -12.87
N THR A 279 -24.47 -45.98 -12.18
CA THR A 279 -25.58 -46.75 -12.76
C THR A 279 -26.40 -45.95 -13.77
N ASP A 280 -27.11 -46.67 -14.65
CA ASP A 280 -28.33 -46.13 -15.25
C ASP A 280 -29.41 -45.84 -14.18
N TRP A 281 -30.48 -45.13 -14.57
CA TRP A 281 -31.64 -44.89 -13.72
C TRP A 281 -32.32 -46.20 -13.30
N HIS A 282 -32.46 -46.41 -12.00
CA HIS A 282 -33.20 -47.54 -11.44
C HIS A 282 -34.25 -47.09 -10.43
N ASN A 283 -35.33 -47.87 -10.28
CA ASN A 283 -36.44 -47.53 -9.38
C ASN A 283 -36.17 -48.04 -7.96
N ILE A 284 -36.22 -47.15 -6.97
CA ILE A 284 -36.33 -47.50 -5.55
C ILE A 284 -37.81 -47.50 -5.15
N SER A 285 -38.27 -48.61 -4.57
CA SER A 285 -39.63 -48.78 -4.06
C SER A 285 -39.95 -47.79 -2.94
N ALA A 286 -41.23 -47.41 -2.83
CA ALA A 286 -41.70 -46.61 -1.70
C ALA A 286 -41.52 -47.36 -0.36
N THR A 287 -41.25 -46.59 0.69
CA THR A 287 -41.28 -47.05 2.08
C THR A 287 -42.37 -46.29 2.84
N ASN A 288 -42.61 -46.63 4.11
CA ASN A 288 -43.56 -45.89 4.96
C ASN A 288 -43.14 -44.42 5.21
N SER A 289 -41.89 -44.03 4.89
CA SER A 289 -41.34 -42.69 5.11
C SER A 289 -40.79 -42.00 3.85
N THR A 290 -40.68 -42.70 2.72
CA THR A 290 -40.16 -42.14 1.45
C THR A 290 -40.99 -42.59 0.24
N PRO A 291 -41.33 -41.68 -0.70
CA PRO A 291 -42.01 -42.07 -1.93
C PRO A 291 -41.11 -42.96 -2.81
N ALA A 292 -41.72 -43.68 -3.75
CA ALA A 292 -40.99 -44.36 -4.81
C ALA A 292 -40.32 -43.30 -5.70
N LYS A 293 -39.09 -43.58 -6.14
CA LYS A 293 -38.26 -42.62 -6.89
C LYS A 293 -37.30 -43.35 -7.82
N GLN A 294 -36.91 -42.70 -8.91
CA GLN A 294 -35.75 -43.14 -9.68
C GLN A 294 -34.47 -42.54 -9.10
N VAL A 295 -33.42 -43.35 -9.03
CA VAL A 295 -32.08 -42.90 -8.63
C VAL A 295 -30.99 -43.39 -9.58
N VAL A 296 -29.86 -42.71 -9.52
CA VAL A 296 -28.57 -43.09 -10.08
C VAL A 296 -27.57 -43.13 -8.94
N ASP A 297 -26.92 -44.27 -8.76
CA ASP A 297 -25.90 -44.48 -7.72
C ASP A 297 -24.50 -44.43 -8.33
N ALA A 298 -23.55 -43.85 -7.59
CA ALA A 298 -22.14 -43.84 -7.90
C ALA A 298 -21.36 -44.72 -6.91
N TYR A 299 -20.69 -45.76 -7.40
CA TYR A 299 -19.96 -46.78 -6.62
C TYR A 299 -18.44 -46.56 -6.66
N TYR A 300 -17.99 -45.35 -6.28
CA TYR A 300 -16.58 -45.04 -6.05
C TYR A 300 -16.08 -45.47 -4.65
N GLY A 301 -16.93 -46.15 -3.87
CA GLY A 301 -16.66 -46.61 -2.51
C GLY A 301 -17.87 -46.46 -1.58
N PRO A 302 -18.07 -47.35 -0.58
CA PRO A 302 -19.18 -47.24 0.38
C PRO A 302 -19.06 -45.98 1.24
N ASN A 303 -20.21 -45.38 1.57
CA ASN A 303 -20.33 -44.22 2.43
C ASN A 303 -20.88 -44.66 3.81
N PRO A 304 -20.04 -44.74 4.87
CA PRO A 304 -20.47 -45.19 6.19
C PRO A 304 -21.32 -44.15 6.94
N ILE A 305 -21.23 -42.86 6.60
CA ILE A 305 -22.03 -41.78 7.23
C ILE A 305 -23.51 -41.87 6.78
N ALA A 306 -23.74 -42.27 5.54
CA ALA A 306 -25.04 -42.44 4.92
C ALA A 306 -25.55 -43.90 4.91
N ASP A 307 -24.85 -44.82 5.60
CA ASP A 307 -25.15 -46.26 5.73
C ASP A 307 -25.50 -46.94 4.39
N ARG A 308 -24.65 -46.74 3.36
CA ARG A 308 -24.90 -47.26 2.01
C ARG A 308 -23.64 -47.68 1.25
N ASN A 309 -23.80 -48.63 0.34
CA ASN A 309 -22.73 -49.10 -0.55
C ASN A 309 -22.33 -48.10 -1.65
N ALA A 310 -23.19 -47.13 -1.97
CA ALA A 310 -22.90 -46.06 -2.93
C ALA A 310 -22.21 -44.87 -2.26
N THR A 311 -21.24 -44.27 -2.94
CA THR A 311 -20.59 -43.02 -2.52
C THR A 311 -21.60 -41.89 -2.51
N PHE A 312 -22.31 -41.75 -3.63
CA PHE A 312 -23.33 -40.74 -3.87
C PHE A 312 -24.56 -41.38 -4.56
N SER A 313 -25.74 -40.82 -4.28
CA SER A 313 -27.01 -41.23 -4.88
C SER A 313 -27.77 -40.00 -5.32
N TYR A 314 -28.04 -39.86 -6.62
CA TYR A 314 -28.85 -38.78 -7.19
C TYR A 314 -30.24 -39.29 -7.53
N SER A 315 -31.28 -38.72 -6.92
CA SER A 315 -32.68 -39.03 -7.27
C SER A 315 -33.22 -38.03 -8.28
N GLU A 316 -34.05 -38.50 -9.22
CA GLU A 316 -34.87 -37.58 -10.00
C GLU A 316 -35.86 -36.89 -9.07
N TRP A 317 -35.73 -35.57 -8.94
CA TRP A 317 -36.56 -34.72 -8.09
C TRP A 317 -37.41 -33.75 -8.90
N THR A 318 -37.10 -33.52 -10.17
CA THR A 318 -37.72 -32.51 -11.03
C THR A 318 -39.21 -32.76 -11.25
N HIS A 319 -39.65 -34.02 -11.26
CA HIS A 319 -41.08 -34.38 -11.36
C HIS A 319 -41.89 -34.10 -10.09
N LEU A 320 -41.25 -33.76 -8.96
CA LEU A 320 -41.93 -33.47 -7.69
C LEU A 320 -42.38 -32.01 -7.56
N TYR A 321 -41.99 -31.15 -8.51
CA TYR A 321 -42.23 -29.70 -8.48
C TYR A 321 -43.15 -29.28 -9.63
N SER A 322 -43.99 -28.28 -9.40
CA SER A 322 -44.73 -27.62 -10.48
C SER A 322 -43.78 -26.81 -11.38
N PHE A 323 -44.20 -26.48 -12.60
CA PHE A 323 -43.33 -25.83 -13.59
C PHE A 323 -42.74 -24.50 -13.10
N ASP A 324 -43.54 -23.69 -12.42
CA ASP A 324 -43.12 -22.42 -11.81
C ASP A 324 -42.03 -22.65 -10.75
N GLN A 325 -42.21 -23.66 -9.88
CA GLN A 325 -41.22 -24.04 -8.88
C GLN A 325 -39.93 -24.56 -9.53
N TYR A 326 -40.04 -25.46 -10.51
CA TYR A 326 -38.91 -25.95 -11.31
C TYR A 326 -38.16 -24.80 -12.00
N SER A 327 -38.84 -23.76 -12.46
CA SER A 327 -38.21 -22.61 -13.13
C SER A 327 -37.32 -21.75 -12.20
N ILE A 328 -37.58 -21.76 -10.88
CA ILE A 328 -36.81 -21.00 -9.88
C ILE A 328 -35.79 -21.84 -9.08
N THR A 329 -35.79 -23.17 -9.24
CA THR A 329 -34.78 -24.05 -8.62
C THR A 329 -33.38 -23.81 -9.19
N ASN A 330 -32.33 -23.98 -8.37
CA ASN A 330 -30.94 -23.83 -8.83
C ASN A 330 -30.67 -24.80 -10.00
N PRO A 331 -30.23 -24.30 -11.18
CA PRO A 331 -30.02 -25.13 -12.36
C PRO A 331 -28.99 -26.24 -12.13
N TYR A 332 -27.87 -25.92 -11.47
CA TYR A 332 -26.86 -26.90 -11.07
C TYR A 332 -27.11 -27.41 -9.65
N GLN A 333 -26.72 -28.66 -9.43
CA GLN A 333 -26.52 -29.23 -8.10
C GLN A 333 -25.17 -29.92 -8.09
N MET A 334 -24.41 -29.70 -7.02
CA MET A 334 -23.11 -30.32 -6.83
C MET A 334 -23.03 -30.93 -5.43
N SER A 335 -22.65 -32.19 -5.35
CA SER A 335 -22.30 -32.84 -4.09
C SER A 335 -20.81 -33.10 -4.06
N VAL A 336 -20.15 -32.76 -2.95
CA VAL A 336 -18.74 -33.11 -2.72
C VAL A 336 -18.65 -34.21 -1.67
N GLN A 337 -17.72 -35.14 -1.88
CA GLN A 337 -17.40 -36.23 -0.97
C GLN A 337 -15.89 -36.31 -0.77
N TYR A 338 -15.45 -36.52 0.46
CA TYR A 338 -14.04 -36.53 0.84
C TYR A 338 -13.58 -37.89 1.37
N THR A 339 -12.34 -38.26 1.09
CA THR A 339 -11.61 -39.27 1.87
C THR A 339 -10.16 -38.87 2.06
N GLY A 340 -9.63 -39.08 3.27
CA GLY A 340 -8.22 -38.86 3.56
C GLY A 340 -7.32 -39.95 2.99
N GLY A 341 -6.08 -39.57 2.70
CA GLY A 341 -5.03 -40.50 2.28
C GLY A 341 -4.22 -41.06 3.46
N GLY A 342 -3.42 -42.09 3.17
CA GLY A 342 -2.32 -42.52 4.03
C GLY A 342 -2.74 -43.10 5.37
N THR A 343 -2.37 -42.45 6.47
CA THR A 343 -2.73 -42.84 7.85
C THR A 343 -3.94 -42.11 8.41
N THR A 344 -4.66 -41.32 7.59
CA THR A 344 -5.86 -40.59 8.02
C THR A 344 -6.93 -41.54 8.60
N PRO A 345 -7.40 -41.34 9.85
CA PRO A 345 -8.47 -42.15 10.42
C PRO A 345 -9.79 -42.03 9.65
N GLU A 346 -10.49 -43.16 9.43
CA GLU A 346 -11.74 -43.26 8.65
C GLU A 346 -12.85 -42.31 9.13
N VAL A 347 -12.85 -41.92 10.41
CA VAL A 347 -13.81 -40.95 10.99
C VAL A 347 -13.73 -39.54 10.36
N TYR A 348 -12.67 -39.25 9.60
CA TYR A 348 -12.53 -38.01 8.84
C TYR A 348 -12.92 -38.15 7.35
N SER A 349 -13.38 -39.32 6.90
CA SER A 349 -13.78 -39.60 5.51
C SER A 349 -15.29 -39.76 5.36
N ASP A 350 -15.87 -39.18 4.31
CA ASP A 350 -17.26 -39.42 3.91
C ASP A 350 -17.47 -40.82 3.33
N PHE A 351 -16.43 -41.41 2.73
CA PHE A 351 -16.47 -42.71 2.06
C PHE A 351 -15.14 -43.46 2.13
N VAL A 352 -15.16 -44.78 1.94
CA VAL A 352 -13.95 -45.61 1.80
C VAL A 352 -13.70 -45.86 0.31
N PRO A 353 -12.60 -45.39 -0.30
CA PRO A 353 -12.42 -45.42 -1.75
C PRO A 353 -12.18 -46.83 -2.30
N ILE A 354 -12.65 -47.07 -3.54
CA ILE A 354 -12.26 -48.26 -4.32
C ILE A 354 -10.75 -48.31 -4.57
N PRO A 355 -10.15 -49.51 -4.76
CA PRO A 355 -8.69 -49.66 -4.98
C PRO A 355 -8.14 -48.83 -6.14
N GLU A 356 -8.95 -48.55 -7.15
CA GLU A 356 -8.57 -47.77 -8.33
C GLU A 356 -8.44 -46.27 -8.05
N LEU A 357 -9.10 -45.77 -7.01
CA LEU A 357 -9.00 -44.38 -6.54
C LEU A 357 -8.06 -44.22 -5.34
N ALA A 358 -7.94 -45.24 -4.48
CA ALA A 358 -7.23 -45.15 -3.21
C ALA A 358 -5.77 -44.67 -3.37
N ARG A 359 -5.38 -43.67 -2.57
CA ARG A 359 -4.00 -43.14 -2.49
C ARG A 359 -3.49 -43.09 -1.05
N SER A 360 -2.20 -43.33 -0.88
CA SER A 360 -1.50 -43.23 0.41
C SER A 360 -0.80 -41.88 0.63
N ASP A 361 -0.73 -41.03 -0.39
CA ASP A 361 0.08 -39.79 -0.40
C ASP A 361 -0.73 -38.53 -0.76
N ALA A 362 -2.05 -38.64 -0.90
CA ALA A 362 -2.94 -37.53 -1.25
C ALA A 362 -4.33 -37.77 -0.67
N ASP A 363 -5.01 -36.69 -0.27
CA ASP A 363 -6.43 -36.74 0.07
C ASP A 363 -7.27 -36.59 -1.21
N ILE A 364 -8.48 -37.14 -1.22
CA ILE A 364 -9.31 -37.25 -2.42
C ILE A 364 -10.64 -36.54 -2.20
N MET A 365 -10.96 -35.61 -3.09
CA MET A 365 -12.27 -34.96 -3.19
C MET A 365 -12.94 -35.36 -4.50
N LEU A 366 -14.17 -35.88 -4.42
CA LEU A 366 -15.05 -36.16 -5.56
C LEU A 366 -16.14 -35.09 -5.64
N ALA A 367 -16.29 -34.46 -6.81
CA ALA A 367 -17.34 -33.49 -7.12
C ALA A 367 -18.32 -34.09 -8.14
N PHE A 368 -19.47 -34.52 -7.63
CA PHE A 368 -20.59 -35.03 -8.42
C PHE A 368 -21.45 -33.86 -8.90
N LEU A 369 -21.54 -33.67 -10.22
CA LEU A 369 -22.29 -32.58 -10.85
C LEU A 369 -23.53 -33.10 -11.58
N SER A 370 -24.68 -32.49 -11.29
CA SER A 370 -25.90 -32.62 -12.10
C SER A 370 -26.42 -31.24 -12.54
N PHE A 371 -27.22 -31.23 -13.61
CA PHE A 371 -27.85 -30.04 -14.18
C PHE A 371 -29.29 -30.40 -14.52
N SER A 372 -30.24 -29.62 -14.01
CA SER A 372 -31.69 -29.89 -14.12
C SER A 372 -32.34 -29.22 -15.33
N LYS A 373 -31.58 -28.47 -16.13
CA LYS A 373 -32.05 -27.57 -17.20
C LYS A 373 -31.41 -27.95 -18.56
N VAL A 374 -31.45 -27.06 -19.55
CA VAL A 374 -30.93 -27.28 -20.91
C VAL A 374 -29.97 -26.17 -21.36
N TYR A 375 -29.17 -26.43 -22.40
CA TYR A 375 -28.28 -25.45 -23.04
C TYR A 375 -28.73 -25.10 -24.47
N GLU A 376 -28.43 -23.89 -24.93
CA GLU A 376 -28.71 -23.39 -26.30
C GLU A 376 -27.83 -24.03 -27.37
N ALA A 377 -26.68 -24.58 -26.99
CA ALA A 377 -25.73 -25.25 -27.88
C ALA A 377 -25.17 -26.50 -27.19
N ALA A 378 -24.67 -27.45 -27.99
CA ALA A 378 -24.02 -28.65 -27.48
C ALA A 378 -22.77 -28.29 -26.66
N VAL A 379 -22.53 -29.04 -25.58
CA VAL A 379 -21.39 -28.88 -24.68
C VAL A 379 -20.54 -30.14 -24.74
N ASP A 380 -19.34 -30.02 -25.32
CA ASP A 380 -18.37 -31.12 -25.47
C ASP A 380 -17.39 -31.25 -24.27
N ASP A 381 -17.43 -30.32 -23.31
CA ASP A 381 -16.68 -30.43 -22.06
C ASP A 381 -17.01 -31.75 -21.33
N PRO A 382 -16.01 -32.55 -20.90
CA PRO A 382 -16.24 -33.89 -20.36
C PRO A 382 -17.04 -33.93 -19.04
N TRP A 383 -17.12 -32.84 -18.28
CA TRP A 383 -17.85 -32.76 -17.00
C TRP A 383 -19.19 -32.02 -17.13
N PHE A 384 -19.28 -31.02 -18.00
CA PHE A 384 -20.55 -30.33 -18.31
C PHE A 384 -21.36 -31.00 -19.43
N ARG A 385 -20.83 -32.09 -20.00
CA ARG A 385 -21.24 -32.75 -21.25
C ARG A 385 -22.74 -32.83 -21.50
N ALA A 386 -23.18 -32.16 -22.56
CA ALA A 386 -24.57 -32.08 -22.99
C ALA A 386 -24.67 -31.99 -24.51
N THR A 387 -24.80 -33.15 -25.16
CA THR A 387 -24.86 -33.33 -26.62
C THR A 387 -26.18 -33.94 -27.06
N VAL A 388 -27.02 -34.42 -26.12
CA VAL A 388 -28.34 -35.00 -26.42
C VAL A 388 -29.34 -33.89 -26.77
N PRO A 389 -29.84 -33.80 -28.02
CA PRO A 389 -30.84 -32.82 -28.41
C PRO A 389 -32.20 -33.11 -27.75
N THR A 390 -32.91 -32.05 -27.39
CA THR A 390 -34.23 -32.09 -26.77
C THR A 390 -35.02 -30.82 -27.10
N SER A 391 -36.34 -30.87 -26.95
CA SER A 391 -37.20 -29.68 -26.99
C SER A 391 -37.00 -28.82 -25.74
N TYR A 392 -37.38 -27.54 -25.81
CA TYR A 392 -37.43 -26.66 -24.64
C TYR A 392 -38.35 -27.23 -23.54
N PRO A 393 -37.95 -27.19 -22.26
CA PRO A 393 -38.84 -27.53 -21.15
C PRO A 393 -39.86 -26.39 -20.97
N VAL A 394 -41.04 -26.55 -21.56
CA VAL A 394 -42.22 -25.68 -21.38
C VAL A 394 -43.41 -26.51 -20.87
N PRO A 395 -44.44 -25.90 -20.27
CA PRO A 395 -45.66 -26.61 -19.89
C PRO A 395 -46.36 -27.18 -21.13
N GLU A 396 -47.03 -28.34 -21.00
CA GLU A 396 -47.89 -28.89 -22.07
C GLU A 396 -49.06 -27.97 -22.46
N SER A 397 -49.35 -26.94 -21.65
CA SER A 397 -50.35 -25.90 -21.90
C SER A 397 -49.81 -24.66 -22.63
N MET A 398 -48.53 -24.64 -23.03
CA MET A 398 -47.94 -23.61 -23.88
C MET A 398 -47.59 -24.18 -25.26
N ASP A 399 -47.65 -23.33 -26.29
CA ASP A 399 -47.20 -23.71 -27.63
C ASP A 399 -45.71 -24.12 -27.62
N PRO A 400 -45.32 -25.21 -28.32
CA PRO A 400 -43.93 -25.64 -28.39
C PRO A 400 -43.03 -24.56 -28.99
N VAL A 401 -41.98 -24.18 -28.26
CA VAL A 401 -40.96 -23.24 -28.76
C VAL A 401 -40.11 -23.94 -29.81
N GLU A 402 -40.10 -23.40 -31.03
CA GLU A 402 -39.26 -23.92 -32.12
C GLU A 402 -37.76 -23.74 -31.81
N GLY A 403 -36.99 -24.81 -31.98
CA GLY A 403 -35.55 -24.84 -31.80
C GLY A 403 -35.08 -26.16 -31.19
N THR A 404 -33.76 -26.36 -31.16
CA THR A 404 -33.12 -27.52 -30.53
C THR A 404 -32.25 -27.02 -29.39
N VAL A 405 -32.49 -27.54 -28.19
CA VAL A 405 -31.65 -27.32 -27.00
C VAL A 405 -31.04 -28.64 -26.56
N PHE A 406 -30.04 -28.60 -25.68
CA PHE A 406 -29.23 -29.76 -25.33
C PHE A 406 -29.32 -30.06 -23.84
N LYS A 407 -29.64 -31.30 -23.49
CA LYS A 407 -29.58 -31.80 -22.10
C LYS A 407 -28.31 -32.62 -21.89
N ARG A 408 -27.93 -32.83 -20.63
CA ARG A 408 -26.77 -33.64 -20.26
C ARG A 408 -26.84 -35.04 -20.85
N ASP A 409 -25.67 -35.57 -21.25
CA ASP A 409 -25.52 -36.96 -21.70
C ASP A 409 -25.74 -37.95 -20.53
N LYS A 410 -25.36 -37.54 -19.32
CA LYS A 410 -25.56 -38.30 -18.08
C LYS A 410 -26.14 -37.42 -16.96
N PRO A 411 -27.03 -37.97 -16.12
CA PRO A 411 -27.68 -37.20 -15.05
C PRO A 411 -26.68 -36.72 -13.99
N VAL A 412 -25.59 -37.47 -13.76
CA VAL A 412 -24.45 -37.11 -12.91
C VAL A 412 -23.15 -37.37 -13.68
N THR A 413 -22.11 -36.56 -13.46
CA THR A 413 -20.71 -36.89 -13.79
C THR A 413 -19.76 -36.46 -12.67
N THR A 414 -18.61 -37.12 -12.56
CA THR A 414 -17.69 -36.98 -11.44
C THR A 414 -16.34 -36.40 -11.88
N LEU A 415 -15.99 -35.27 -11.27
CA LEU A 415 -14.63 -34.73 -11.27
C LEU A 415 -13.96 -35.15 -9.96
N ALA A 416 -12.72 -35.58 -10.02
CA ALA A 416 -11.95 -35.99 -8.85
C ALA A 416 -10.65 -35.19 -8.75
N CYS A 417 -10.34 -34.71 -7.55
CA CYS A 417 -9.09 -34.02 -7.23
C CYS A 417 -8.32 -34.78 -6.14
N ALA A 418 -7.04 -35.05 -6.40
CA ALA A 418 -6.09 -35.46 -5.38
C ALA A 418 -5.36 -34.20 -4.85
N GLU A 419 -5.47 -33.92 -3.56
CA GLU A 419 -4.79 -32.80 -2.88
C GLU A 419 -3.61 -33.31 -2.05
N GLN A 420 -2.44 -32.69 -2.22
CA GLN A 420 -1.20 -33.00 -1.51
C GLN A 420 -0.66 -31.76 -0.82
N HIS A 421 -0.16 -31.95 0.40
CA HIS A 421 0.37 -30.91 1.26
C HIS A 421 1.85 -31.17 1.57
N GLN A 422 2.63 -30.10 1.76
CA GLN A 422 4.03 -30.18 2.15
C GLN A 422 4.41 -28.95 2.99
N LEU A 423 5.17 -29.17 4.06
CA LEU A 423 5.72 -28.12 4.93
C LEU A 423 7.26 -28.20 4.93
N CYS A 424 7.92 -27.03 4.90
CA CYS A 424 9.38 -26.94 4.82
C CYS A 424 9.95 -25.93 5.83
N VAL A 425 11.12 -26.27 6.40
CA VAL A 425 11.75 -25.59 7.53
C VAL A 425 13.11 -25.00 7.13
N ASP A 426 13.17 -24.25 6.01
CA ASP A 426 14.43 -23.63 5.58
C ASP A 426 14.71 -22.27 6.23
N LYS A 427 15.89 -22.16 6.84
CA LYS A 427 16.42 -20.96 7.48
C LYS A 427 16.83 -19.89 6.45
N ASP A 428 17.11 -20.31 5.21
CA ASP A 428 17.38 -19.44 4.05
C ASP A 428 16.08 -19.10 3.26
N SER A 429 14.94 -19.07 3.97
CA SER A 429 13.52 -18.81 3.59
C SER A 429 13.16 -17.76 2.52
N ASP A 430 14.15 -17.02 2.00
CA ASP A 430 14.03 -15.98 0.99
C ASP A 430 14.41 -16.47 -0.43
N LYS A 431 14.90 -17.72 -0.55
CA LYS A 431 15.14 -18.46 -1.80
C LYS A 431 13.97 -19.42 -2.07
N ASP A 432 13.49 -19.45 -3.31
CA ASP A 432 12.32 -20.25 -3.70
C ASP A 432 12.67 -21.70 -4.13
N VAL A 433 13.88 -22.18 -3.79
CA VAL A 433 14.37 -23.54 -4.06
C VAL A 433 14.89 -24.14 -2.74
N PRO A 434 14.28 -25.22 -2.23
CA PRO A 434 14.70 -25.84 -0.98
C PRO A 434 15.91 -26.77 -1.20
N THR A 435 16.69 -27.00 -0.15
CA THR A 435 17.33 -28.30 0.02
C THR A 435 16.28 -29.31 0.46
N SER A 436 16.13 -30.43 -0.25
CA SER A 436 15.10 -31.47 -0.03
C SER A 436 14.93 -31.88 1.43
N ASP A 437 16.04 -31.95 2.15
CA ASP A 437 16.20 -32.59 3.45
C ASP A 437 15.60 -31.79 4.63
N LYS A 438 14.82 -30.74 4.33
CA LYS A 438 14.11 -29.86 5.29
C LYS A 438 12.59 -29.77 5.03
N CYS A 439 12.05 -30.63 4.16
CA CYS A 439 10.64 -30.66 3.81
C CYS A 439 10.02 -32.00 4.22
N THR A 440 8.76 -31.99 4.65
CA THR A 440 7.94 -33.21 4.69
C THR A 440 7.86 -33.82 3.29
N PRO A 441 7.57 -35.13 3.14
CA PRO A 441 7.04 -35.62 1.87
C PRO A 441 5.78 -34.83 1.47
N LEU A 442 5.43 -34.89 0.18
CA LEU A 442 4.07 -34.58 -0.25
C LEU A 442 3.15 -35.71 0.23
N GLY A 443 2.12 -35.36 1.00
CA GLY A 443 1.20 -36.31 1.62
C GLY A 443 -0.22 -35.76 1.71
N GLY A 444 -1.15 -36.59 2.20
CA GLY A 444 -2.42 -36.10 2.73
C GLY A 444 -2.21 -35.18 3.93
N TRP A 445 -3.25 -34.42 4.31
CA TRP A 445 -3.16 -33.42 5.36
C TRP A 445 -2.78 -34.05 6.70
N PHE A 446 -3.46 -35.14 7.08
CA PHE A 446 -3.21 -35.82 8.36
C PHE A 446 -1.76 -36.32 8.45
N ASP A 447 -1.27 -36.97 7.40
CA ASP A 447 0.11 -37.48 7.33
C ASP A 447 1.16 -36.36 7.40
N THR A 448 0.86 -35.20 6.81
CA THR A 448 1.74 -34.02 6.82
C THR A 448 1.86 -33.37 8.21
N ALA A 449 0.80 -33.44 9.02
CA ALA A 449 0.73 -32.78 10.32
C ALA A 449 0.94 -33.70 11.54
N ALA A 450 0.55 -34.97 11.44
CA ALA A 450 0.56 -35.93 12.56
C ALA A 450 1.03 -37.34 12.18
N GLY A 451 1.33 -37.60 10.89
CA GLY A 451 1.84 -38.89 10.43
C GLY A 451 3.32 -39.14 10.79
N PRO A 452 3.86 -40.34 10.50
CA PRO A 452 5.23 -40.71 10.86
C PRO A 452 6.34 -39.85 10.24
N ASN A 453 6.01 -39.07 9.20
CA ASN A 453 6.92 -38.14 8.52
C ASN A 453 6.40 -36.68 8.59
N SER A 454 5.67 -36.33 9.65
CA SER A 454 5.15 -34.97 9.87
C SER A 454 6.27 -33.95 10.01
N ILE A 455 5.89 -32.66 10.07
CA ILE A 455 6.83 -31.58 10.34
C ILE A 455 7.57 -31.72 11.70
N ASP A 456 7.05 -32.51 12.66
CA ASP A 456 7.67 -32.72 13.98
C ASP A 456 8.96 -33.54 13.93
N VAL A 457 9.24 -34.21 12.80
CA VAL A 457 10.55 -34.83 12.52
C VAL A 457 11.66 -33.78 12.46
N PHE A 458 11.33 -32.54 12.12
CA PHE A 458 12.23 -31.40 12.23
C PHE A 458 12.17 -30.82 13.64
N ASN A 459 13.32 -30.60 14.27
CA ASN A 459 13.42 -30.01 15.61
C ASN A 459 13.09 -28.50 15.57
N LEU A 460 11.79 -28.17 15.56
CA LEU A 460 11.25 -26.83 15.38
C LEU A 460 11.53 -25.89 16.56
N THR A 461 11.66 -24.59 16.30
CA THR A 461 11.44 -23.59 17.37
C THR A 461 9.95 -23.57 17.76
N PRO A 462 9.59 -23.18 19.00
CA PRO A 462 8.18 -23.03 19.39
C PRO A 462 7.39 -22.11 18.44
N GLN A 463 8.04 -21.07 17.93
CA GLN A 463 7.52 -20.16 16.91
C GLN A 463 7.26 -20.90 15.59
N GLN A 464 8.21 -21.68 15.09
CA GLN A 464 8.02 -22.49 13.87
C GLN A 464 6.88 -23.50 14.03
N GLY A 465 6.75 -24.15 15.19
CA GLY A 465 5.63 -25.03 15.50
C GLY A 465 4.27 -24.32 15.45
N ALA A 466 4.15 -23.16 16.11
CA ALA A 466 2.91 -22.36 16.07
C ALA A 466 2.58 -21.84 14.66
N VAL A 467 3.59 -21.45 13.87
CA VAL A 467 3.41 -21.03 12.48
C VAL A 467 2.97 -22.20 11.60
N ALA A 468 3.63 -23.35 11.72
CA ALA A 468 3.29 -24.56 10.97
C ALA A 468 1.86 -25.01 11.27
N GLN A 469 1.50 -25.15 12.55
CA GLN A 469 0.15 -25.50 13.00
C GLN A 469 -0.90 -24.53 12.45
N ARG A 470 -0.64 -23.21 12.49
CA ARG A 470 -1.59 -22.20 11.98
C ARG A 470 -1.75 -22.25 10.46
N LEU A 471 -0.66 -22.32 9.70
CA LEU A 471 -0.72 -22.47 8.24
C LEU A 471 -1.43 -23.76 7.86
N PHE A 472 -1.13 -24.85 8.56
CA PHE A 472 -1.68 -26.17 8.31
C PHE A 472 -3.19 -26.25 8.58
N GLN A 473 -3.65 -25.81 9.75
CA GLN A 473 -5.09 -25.75 10.04
C GLN A 473 -5.80 -24.85 9.01
N SER A 474 -5.20 -23.71 8.65
CA SER A 474 -5.73 -22.84 7.60
C SER A 474 -5.73 -23.48 6.20
N ALA A 475 -4.91 -24.50 5.96
CA ALA A 475 -4.90 -25.28 4.72
C ALA A 475 -6.02 -26.34 4.67
N VAL A 476 -6.32 -27.03 5.78
CA VAL A 476 -7.47 -27.95 5.88
C VAL A 476 -8.79 -27.17 5.76
N ASP A 477 -8.88 -26.03 6.45
CA ASP A 477 -9.92 -25.00 6.27
C ASP A 477 -10.04 -24.46 4.83
N SER A 478 -9.09 -24.76 3.96
CA SER A 478 -9.00 -24.29 2.56
C SER A 478 -8.77 -25.42 1.55
N SER A 479 -9.07 -26.67 1.89
CA SER A 479 -9.16 -27.77 0.93
C SER A 479 -10.28 -27.47 -0.09
N PHE A 480 -10.24 -28.10 -1.26
CA PHE A 480 -11.31 -27.96 -2.25
C PHE A 480 -12.63 -28.46 -1.65
N TYR A 481 -12.61 -29.55 -0.89
CA TYR A 481 -13.78 -30.03 -0.16
C TYR A 481 -14.37 -28.96 0.78
N SER A 482 -13.57 -28.40 1.69
CA SER A 482 -13.99 -27.40 2.67
C SER A 482 -14.61 -26.15 2.01
N VAL A 483 -13.98 -25.66 0.93
CA VAL A 483 -14.44 -24.48 0.19
C VAL A 483 -15.73 -24.76 -0.60
N LEU A 484 -15.80 -25.88 -1.33
CA LEU A 484 -16.96 -26.20 -2.16
C LEU A 484 -18.19 -26.54 -1.30
N LEU A 485 -18.00 -27.32 -0.22
CA LEU A 485 -19.07 -27.66 0.72
C LEU A 485 -19.65 -26.41 1.39
N GLY A 486 -18.80 -25.48 1.84
CA GLY A 486 -19.23 -24.26 2.51
C GLY A 486 -19.88 -23.21 1.61
N LEU A 487 -19.59 -23.21 0.31
CA LEU A 487 -20.24 -22.33 -0.68
C LEU A 487 -21.57 -22.92 -1.20
N ALA A 488 -21.60 -24.22 -1.49
CA ALA A 488 -22.77 -24.92 -2.04
C ALA A 488 -24.04 -24.81 -1.16
N GLN A 489 -23.88 -24.48 0.14
CA GLN A 489 -24.99 -24.17 1.06
C GLN A 489 -25.78 -22.90 0.69
N ARG A 490 -25.33 -22.07 -0.27
CA ARG A 490 -26.09 -20.91 -0.79
C ARG A 490 -26.21 -20.87 -2.31
N ASP A 491 -25.10 -21.04 -3.03
CA ASP A 491 -25.12 -21.19 -4.49
C ASP A 491 -23.96 -22.10 -4.92
N THR A 492 -24.11 -22.77 -6.06
CA THR A 492 -23.09 -23.71 -6.53
C THR A 492 -21.91 -22.90 -7.10
N PRO A 493 -20.68 -23.03 -6.56
CA PRO A 493 -19.55 -22.15 -6.87
C PRO A 493 -18.91 -22.48 -8.23
N LEU A 494 -19.66 -22.25 -9.31
CA LEU A 494 -19.26 -22.50 -10.69
C LEU A 494 -19.28 -21.19 -11.49
N LEU A 495 -18.26 -20.93 -12.30
CA LEU A 495 -18.29 -19.91 -13.35
C LEU A 495 -19.45 -20.18 -14.32
N ALA A 496 -19.70 -21.45 -14.67
CA ALA A 496 -20.79 -21.86 -15.55
C ALA A 496 -22.18 -21.47 -15.01
N ARG A 497 -22.34 -21.27 -13.69
CA ARG A 497 -23.60 -20.81 -13.07
C ARG A 497 -24.02 -19.41 -13.56
N ARG A 498 -23.06 -18.60 -13.99
CA ARG A 498 -23.28 -17.25 -14.55
C ARG A 498 -23.79 -17.27 -15.99
N SER A 499 -23.66 -18.39 -16.69
CA SER A 499 -24.06 -18.56 -18.09
C SER A 499 -25.51 -19.01 -18.27
N ILE A 500 -26.34 -18.97 -17.22
CA ILE A 500 -27.71 -19.52 -17.20
C ILE A 500 -28.71 -18.49 -16.67
N GLN A 501 -29.83 -18.35 -17.37
CA GLN A 501 -30.98 -17.56 -16.95
C GLN A 501 -32.26 -18.40 -17.06
N GLY A 502 -32.94 -18.61 -15.93
CA GLY A 502 -34.16 -19.42 -15.86
C GLY A 502 -33.90 -20.88 -16.27
N LEU A 503 -34.45 -21.26 -17.43
CA LEU A 503 -34.47 -22.65 -17.92
C LEU A 503 -33.36 -22.98 -18.93
N THR A 504 -32.58 -21.99 -19.37
CA THR A 504 -31.63 -22.16 -20.47
C THR A 504 -30.26 -21.60 -20.11
N GLY A 505 -29.21 -22.36 -20.43
CA GLY A 505 -27.81 -21.92 -20.38
C GLY A 505 -27.23 -21.67 -21.76
N MET A 506 -26.31 -20.72 -21.89
CA MET A 506 -25.46 -20.60 -23.08
C MET A 506 -24.54 -21.84 -23.20
N GLY A 507 -24.06 -22.12 -24.41
CA GLY A 507 -23.01 -23.13 -24.62
C GLY A 507 -21.74 -22.80 -23.82
N LEU A 508 -21.03 -23.84 -23.37
CA LEU A 508 -19.85 -23.74 -22.52
C LEU A 508 -18.56 -24.11 -23.29
N PRO A 509 -17.40 -23.51 -22.95
CA PRO A 509 -16.09 -23.92 -23.49
C PRO A 509 -15.77 -25.41 -23.22
N ILE A 510 -15.01 -26.03 -24.12
CA ILE A 510 -14.56 -27.43 -23.99
C ILE A 510 -13.60 -27.67 -22.80
N ASP A 511 -13.00 -26.62 -22.25
CA ASP A 511 -12.15 -26.64 -21.05
C ASP A 511 -12.82 -26.00 -19.81
N GLN A 512 -14.16 -25.86 -19.80
CA GLN A 512 -14.89 -25.23 -18.69
C GLN A 512 -14.52 -25.86 -17.33
N TRP A 513 -14.43 -27.19 -17.23
CA TRP A 513 -14.03 -27.89 -16.00
C TRP A 513 -12.64 -27.46 -15.48
N GLN A 514 -11.70 -27.14 -16.38
CA GLN A 514 -10.38 -26.62 -16.01
C GLN A 514 -10.48 -25.19 -15.47
N ASN A 515 -11.39 -24.39 -16.02
CA ASN A 515 -11.65 -23.04 -15.55
C ASN A 515 -12.34 -23.01 -14.19
N GLU A 516 -13.22 -23.98 -13.90
CA GLU A 516 -13.77 -24.19 -12.56
C GLU A 516 -12.66 -24.53 -11.54
N VAL A 517 -11.80 -25.51 -11.85
CA VAL A 517 -10.67 -25.90 -10.99
C VAL A 517 -9.70 -24.74 -10.72
N ARG A 518 -9.41 -23.90 -11.74
CA ARG A 518 -8.63 -22.65 -11.59
C ARG A 518 -9.32 -21.63 -10.68
N TYR A 519 -10.65 -21.49 -10.79
CA TYR A 519 -11.46 -20.59 -9.97
C TYR A 519 -11.50 -21.05 -8.50
N TRP A 520 -11.76 -22.33 -8.24
CA TRP A 520 -11.71 -22.91 -6.89
C TRP A 520 -10.33 -22.77 -6.23
N SER A 521 -9.25 -22.94 -7.01
CA SER A 521 -7.88 -22.70 -6.54
C SER A 521 -7.68 -21.27 -6.03
N ASN A 522 -8.15 -20.27 -6.76
CA ASN A 522 -8.08 -18.88 -6.32
C ASN A 522 -8.89 -18.64 -5.04
N ILE A 523 -10.07 -19.23 -4.89
CA ILE A 523 -10.89 -19.11 -3.67
C ILE A 523 -10.18 -19.80 -2.49
N SER A 524 -9.65 -21.01 -2.70
CA SER A 524 -8.83 -21.76 -1.75
C SER A 524 -7.65 -20.92 -1.24
N MET A 525 -6.90 -20.27 -2.14
CA MET A 525 -5.76 -19.43 -1.77
C MET A 525 -6.16 -18.10 -1.10
N ALA A 526 -7.29 -17.50 -1.48
CA ALA A 526 -7.82 -16.32 -0.78
C ALA A 526 -8.30 -16.67 0.63
N ASN A 527 -8.98 -17.80 0.79
CA ASN A 527 -9.44 -18.32 2.09
C ASN A 527 -8.27 -18.73 2.99
N LEU A 528 -7.20 -19.29 2.44
CA LEU A 528 -5.97 -19.66 3.15
C LEU A 528 -5.33 -18.44 3.83
N GLN A 529 -5.15 -17.34 3.09
CA GLN A 529 -4.68 -16.07 3.67
C GLN A 529 -5.64 -15.51 4.71
N ARG A 530 -6.94 -15.53 4.40
CA ARG A 530 -7.99 -15.01 5.28
C ARG A 530 -8.04 -15.75 6.61
N SER A 531 -8.00 -17.07 6.62
CA SER A 531 -8.00 -17.92 7.82
C SER A 531 -6.83 -17.61 8.78
N VAL A 532 -5.65 -17.28 8.24
CA VAL A 532 -4.48 -16.86 9.05
C VAL A 532 -4.70 -15.47 9.68
N VAL A 533 -5.32 -14.53 8.95
CA VAL A 533 -5.62 -13.17 9.45
C VAL A 533 -6.82 -13.16 10.42
N ASP A 534 -7.85 -13.98 10.17
CA ASP A 534 -9.02 -14.08 11.05
C ASP A 534 -8.61 -14.60 12.43
N PHE A 535 -7.71 -15.58 12.51
CA PHE A 535 -7.10 -16.07 13.76
C PHE A 535 -6.44 -14.94 14.58
N SER A 536 -5.64 -14.08 13.94
CA SER A 536 -4.91 -13.03 14.66
C SER A 536 -5.79 -11.85 15.07
N THR A 537 -6.89 -11.62 14.35
CA THR A 537 -7.80 -10.48 14.55
C THR A 537 -9.02 -10.83 15.39
N GLY A 538 -9.37 -12.10 15.52
CA GLY A 538 -10.59 -12.58 16.20
C GLY A 538 -11.85 -12.52 15.36
N ARG A 539 -11.72 -12.29 14.03
CA ARG A 539 -12.85 -12.09 13.11
C ARG A 539 -13.66 -13.34 12.76
N PHE A 540 -13.43 -14.43 13.50
CA PHE A 540 -14.09 -15.72 13.32
C PHE A 540 -15.29 -15.96 14.24
N ALA A 541 -15.50 -15.14 15.27
CA ALA A 541 -16.71 -15.17 16.09
C ALA A 541 -17.40 -13.80 16.10
N ALA A 542 -18.74 -13.79 16.10
CA ALA A 542 -19.53 -12.57 16.22
C ALA A 542 -19.71 -12.18 17.69
N ASP A 543 -19.91 -13.17 18.58
CA ASP A 543 -19.65 -13.00 20.01
C ASP A 543 -18.24 -13.47 20.39
N THR A 544 -17.43 -12.51 20.84
CA THR A 544 -16.09 -12.72 21.38
C THR A 544 -16.02 -13.62 22.61
N SER A 545 -17.15 -13.93 23.27
CA SER A 545 -17.19 -14.86 24.41
C SER A 545 -16.81 -16.31 24.05
N TYR A 546 -16.97 -16.70 22.78
CA TYR A 546 -16.60 -18.02 22.28
C TYR A 546 -15.12 -18.15 21.87
N ILE A 547 -14.33 -17.08 22.01
CA ILE A 547 -12.91 -17.06 21.67
C ILE A 547 -12.07 -17.45 22.90
N ASN A 548 -11.34 -18.56 22.81
CA ASN A 548 -10.28 -18.87 23.76
C ASN A 548 -9.01 -18.08 23.40
N THR A 549 -8.74 -17.06 24.20
CA THR A 549 -7.54 -16.19 24.12
C THR A 549 -6.38 -16.68 25.00
N THR A 550 -6.55 -17.80 25.71
CA THR A 550 -5.54 -18.41 26.59
C THR A 550 -4.51 -19.20 25.78
N LEU A 551 -3.73 -18.46 24.99
CA LEU A 551 -2.79 -19.01 24.02
C LEU A 551 -1.42 -19.33 24.63
N SER A 552 -0.72 -20.30 24.04
CA SER A 552 0.70 -20.54 24.35
C SER A 552 1.56 -19.30 24.02
N PRO A 553 2.77 -19.15 24.61
CA PRO A 553 3.64 -18.01 24.31
C PRO A 553 4.00 -17.86 22.82
N ALA A 554 4.10 -18.97 22.08
CA ALA A 554 4.39 -18.95 20.65
C ALA A 554 3.17 -18.53 19.79
N GLN A 555 1.96 -18.97 20.16
CA GLN A 555 0.73 -18.52 19.51
C GLN A 555 0.45 -17.03 19.83
N SER A 556 0.67 -16.61 21.08
CA SER A 556 0.60 -15.20 21.51
C SER A 556 1.59 -14.31 20.74
N TRP A 557 2.80 -14.81 20.48
CA TRP A 557 3.76 -14.15 19.60
C TRP A 557 3.27 -14.05 18.15
N LEU A 558 2.63 -15.10 17.62
CA LEU A 558 2.07 -15.11 16.26
C LEU A 558 0.98 -14.04 16.11
N CYS A 559 0.08 -13.91 17.09
CA CYS A 559 -0.92 -12.83 17.14
C CYS A 559 -0.30 -11.45 16.94
N GLN A 560 0.68 -11.13 17.79
CA GLN A 560 1.36 -9.82 17.85
C GLN A 560 2.28 -9.56 16.65
N ASN A 561 2.53 -10.57 15.82
CA ASN A 561 3.36 -10.46 14.62
C ASN A 561 2.59 -10.70 13.33
N GLN A 562 1.26 -10.78 13.32
CA GLN A 562 0.53 -10.77 12.06
C GLN A 562 0.50 -9.35 11.45
N ILE A 563 1.00 -9.21 10.23
CA ILE A 563 0.80 -8.01 9.41
C ILE A 563 -0.64 -7.99 8.93
N ILE A 564 -1.31 -6.86 9.17
CA ILE A 564 -2.55 -6.46 8.53
C ILE A 564 -2.32 -5.15 7.77
N ARG A 565 -3.24 -4.81 6.87
CA ARG A 565 -3.14 -3.64 6.00
C ARG A 565 -4.32 -2.70 6.27
N GLY A 566 -4.03 -1.45 6.62
CA GLY A 566 -5.05 -0.50 7.07
C GLY A 566 -4.66 0.96 6.83
N THR A 567 -5.54 1.71 6.17
CA THR A 567 -5.34 3.15 5.86
C THR A 567 -5.57 4.06 7.07
N SER A 568 -6.15 3.54 8.16
CA SER A 568 -6.43 4.28 9.39
C SER A 568 -5.20 4.56 10.25
N TYR A 569 -4.01 4.06 9.88
CA TYR A 569 -2.74 4.27 10.58
C TYR A 569 -1.61 4.60 9.60
N ARG A 570 -0.50 5.12 10.11
CA ARG A 570 0.71 5.39 9.32
C ARG A 570 1.93 4.70 9.92
N SER A 571 2.62 3.92 9.12
CA SER A 571 3.93 3.34 9.44
C SER A 571 5.05 4.21 8.85
N PHE A 572 6.06 4.49 9.67
CA PHE A 572 7.20 5.33 9.32
C PHE A 572 8.53 4.57 9.35
N ASP A 573 9.39 4.82 8.38
CA ASP A 573 10.74 4.25 8.29
C ASP A 573 11.69 4.96 9.27
N MET A 574 12.07 4.26 10.34
CA MET A 574 12.91 4.85 11.39
C MET A 574 14.37 5.00 11.00
N PHE A 575 14.85 4.20 10.04
CA PHE A 575 16.20 4.36 9.51
C PHE A 575 16.29 5.68 8.73
N ALA A 576 15.33 5.94 7.84
CA ALA A 576 15.21 7.22 7.14
C ALA A 576 15.06 8.40 8.11
N LEU A 577 14.20 8.29 9.13
CA LEU A 577 14.00 9.35 10.13
C LEU A 577 15.28 9.68 10.91
N ILE A 578 15.96 8.67 11.44
CA ILE A 578 17.21 8.87 12.20
C ILE A 578 18.30 9.45 11.29
N LEU A 579 18.42 8.98 10.05
CA LEU A 579 19.39 9.49 9.08
C LEU A 579 19.18 10.98 8.79
N ILE A 580 17.93 11.41 8.55
CA ILE A 580 17.58 12.83 8.33
C ILE A 580 17.92 13.67 9.57
N LEU A 581 17.56 13.21 10.77
CA LEU A 581 17.79 13.94 12.02
C LEU A 581 19.28 14.03 12.40
N VAL A 582 20.09 13.00 12.10
CA VAL A 582 21.54 13.03 12.38
C VAL A 582 22.27 13.90 11.37
N LEU A 583 22.03 13.73 10.06
CA LEU A 583 22.67 14.54 9.03
C LEU A 583 22.26 16.02 9.12
N GLY A 584 20.97 16.28 9.39
CA GLY A 584 20.46 17.61 9.63
C GLY A 584 21.09 18.29 10.85
N LEU A 585 21.29 17.56 11.95
CA LEU A 585 21.89 18.10 13.17
C LEU A 585 23.36 18.47 12.95
N ILE A 586 24.10 17.65 12.19
CA ILE A 586 25.47 17.95 11.77
C ILE A 586 25.51 19.25 10.94
N ILE A 587 24.61 19.40 9.96
CA ILE A 587 24.50 20.63 9.15
C ILE A 587 24.15 21.85 10.02
N ILE A 588 23.21 21.72 10.97
CA ILE A 588 22.81 22.80 11.88
C ILE A 588 23.97 23.21 12.81
N ILE A 589 24.72 22.26 13.36
CA ILE A 589 25.88 22.54 14.22
C ILE A 589 26.97 23.25 13.42
N ILE A 590 27.31 22.77 12.21
CA ILE A 590 28.35 23.39 11.39
C ILE A 590 27.89 24.80 10.91
N GLY A 591 26.64 24.95 10.45
CA GLY A 591 26.09 26.22 9.97
C GLY A 591 25.85 27.29 11.03
N SER A 592 25.70 26.89 12.31
CA SER A 592 25.64 27.82 13.44
C SER A 592 27.03 28.19 13.98
N THR A 593 27.95 27.23 14.09
CA THR A 593 29.27 27.44 14.73
C THR A 593 30.37 27.94 13.78
N ILE A 594 30.16 27.96 12.46
CA ILE A 594 31.21 28.32 11.49
C ILE A 594 31.86 29.68 11.75
N GLU A 595 31.10 30.69 12.17
CA GLU A 595 31.65 32.03 12.46
C GLU A 595 32.51 32.04 13.73
N ASP A 596 32.08 31.34 14.79
CA ASP A 596 32.88 31.14 16.01
C ASP A 596 34.15 30.33 15.74
N CYS A 597 34.07 29.28 14.91
CA CYS A 597 35.24 28.51 14.48
C CYS A 597 36.26 29.39 13.73
N LEU A 598 35.79 30.30 12.88
CA LEU A 598 36.65 31.27 12.18
C LEU A 598 37.26 32.30 13.15
N ALA A 599 36.47 32.82 14.09
CA ALA A 599 36.94 33.75 15.12
C ALA A 599 37.98 33.12 16.06
N LEU A 600 37.73 31.89 16.52
CA LEU A 600 38.66 31.10 17.33
C LEU A 600 39.94 30.74 16.55
N ARG A 601 39.83 30.39 15.27
CA ARG A 601 40.99 30.16 14.39
C ARG A 601 41.85 31.41 14.25
N ARG A 602 41.24 32.59 14.00
CA ARG A 602 41.96 33.88 13.98
C ARG A 602 42.62 34.17 15.33
N LYS A 603 41.91 34.04 16.46
CA LYS A 603 42.49 34.23 17.80
C LYS A 603 43.70 33.31 18.05
N ARG A 604 43.63 32.04 17.64
CA ARG A 604 44.75 31.08 17.74
C ARG A 604 45.93 31.49 16.85
N GLN A 605 45.69 31.91 15.61
CA GLN A 605 46.76 32.40 14.70
C GLN A 605 47.48 33.63 15.27
N MET A 606 46.73 34.62 15.77
CA MET A 606 47.28 35.82 16.40
C MET A 606 48.11 35.46 17.65
N ARG A 607 47.62 34.56 18.51
CA ARG A 607 48.38 34.04 19.68
C ARG A 607 49.63 33.24 19.30
N GLN A 608 49.68 32.66 18.11
CA GLN A 608 50.84 31.93 17.56
C GLN A 608 51.80 32.83 16.76
N GLY A 609 51.68 34.16 16.85
CA GLY A 609 52.54 35.11 16.13
C GLY A 609 52.35 35.13 14.61
N LYS A 610 51.35 34.42 14.07
CA LYS A 610 51.05 34.40 12.63
C LYS A 610 50.22 35.63 12.27
N THR A 611 50.93 36.71 11.94
CA THR A 611 50.37 38.02 11.55
C THR A 611 49.53 37.97 10.27
N THR A 612 49.77 37.01 9.38
CA THR A 612 49.00 36.83 8.14
C THR A 612 47.73 36.01 8.36
N SER A 613 46.61 36.71 8.59
CA SER A 613 45.27 36.12 8.37
C SER A 613 45.11 35.78 6.89
N SER A 614 44.32 34.74 6.55
CA SER A 614 44.03 34.48 5.14
C SER A 614 43.19 35.62 4.58
N TYR A 615 43.60 36.21 3.45
CA TYR A 615 42.87 37.30 2.80
C TYR A 615 41.37 37.03 2.66
N ARG A 616 40.98 35.78 2.35
CA ARG A 616 39.58 35.36 2.21
C ARG A 616 38.77 35.44 3.51
N GLN A 617 39.43 35.22 4.65
CA GLN A 617 38.85 35.37 6.01
C GLN A 617 38.81 36.83 6.44
N GLU A 618 39.74 37.67 5.99
CA GLU A 618 39.61 39.12 6.15
C GLU A 618 38.48 39.69 5.29
N MET A 619 38.36 39.26 4.04
CA MET A 619 37.28 39.72 3.15
C MET A 619 35.89 39.33 3.70
N TRP A 620 35.72 38.11 4.21
CA TRP A 620 34.45 37.69 4.86
C TRP A 620 34.06 38.57 6.04
N VAL A 621 35.06 39.01 6.82
CA VAL A 621 34.83 39.84 8.01
C VAL A 621 34.65 41.32 7.63
N ARG A 622 35.47 41.86 6.72
CA ARG A 622 35.31 43.25 6.22
C ARG A 622 34.00 43.47 5.45
N ASN A 623 33.43 42.42 4.85
CA ASN A 623 32.13 42.48 4.19
C ASN A 623 30.93 42.33 5.15
N GLU A 624 31.14 42.07 6.44
CA GLU A 624 30.07 41.97 7.44
C GLU A 624 29.49 43.37 7.74
N MET A 625 28.18 43.47 7.93
CA MET A 625 27.44 44.74 8.02
C MET A 625 27.97 45.71 9.09
N LEU A 626 28.26 45.23 10.30
CA LEU A 626 28.79 46.05 11.39
C LEU A 626 30.25 46.44 11.13
N ASP A 627 31.05 45.54 10.55
CA ASP A 627 32.43 45.84 10.13
C ASP A 627 32.50 46.86 8.98
N MET A 628 31.54 46.84 8.04
CA MET A 628 31.39 47.88 7.03
C MET A 628 31.02 49.22 7.66
N LEU A 629 30.09 49.23 8.63
CA LEU A 629 29.71 50.44 9.38
C LEU A 629 30.91 51.03 10.14
N ARG A 630 31.71 50.17 10.80
CA ARG A 630 32.99 50.55 11.42
C ARG A 630 33.91 51.24 10.41
N MET A 631 34.15 50.63 9.25
CA MET A 631 35.05 51.19 8.22
C MET A 631 34.55 52.51 7.62
N LEU A 632 33.24 52.76 7.61
CA LEU A 632 32.67 54.05 7.20
C LEU A 632 32.97 55.14 8.24
N PHE A 633 32.72 54.88 9.52
CA PHE A 633 33.01 55.85 10.59
C PHE A 633 34.52 56.11 10.77
N GLU A 634 35.35 55.07 10.69
CA GLU A 634 36.82 55.20 10.70
C GLU A 634 37.34 56.07 9.53
N ARG A 635 36.69 56.01 8.36
CA ARG A 635 37.00 56.90 7.22
C ARG A 635 36.53 58.34 7.41
N GLN A 636 35.51 58.58 8.23
CA GLN A 636 35.00 59.91 8.58
C GLN A 636 35.81 60.58 9.70
N GLY A 637 36.87 59.95 10.19
CA GLY A 637 37.72 60.50 11.26
C GLY A 637 37.20 60.22 12.68
N TYR A 638 36.10 59.48 12.83
CA TYR A 638 35.74 58.91 14.14
C TYR A 638 36.76 57.83 14.52
N SER A 639 37.06 57.73 15.81
CA SER A 639 38.27 57.03 16.31
C SER A 639 38.34 55.55 15.96
N THR A 640 39.54 54.96 16.04
CA THR A 640 39.78 53.51 15.97
C THR A 640 38.81 52.70 16.85
N TRP A 641 37.99 51.85 16.23
CA TRP A 641 37.08 50.96 16.94
C TRP A 641 37.83 49.71 17.43
N GLY A 642 37.42 49.19 18.59
CA GLY A 642 37.84 47.89 19.09
C GLY A 642 37.03 46.73 18.49
N ARG A 643 37.37 45.50 18.89
CA ARG A 643 36.50 44.32 18.72
C ARG A 643 36.20 43.70 20.07
N SER A 644 34.96 43.28 20.24
CA SER A 644 34.51 42.53 21.42
C SER A 644 35.13 41.13 21.48
N SER A 645 34.91 40.43 22.60
CA SER A 645 35.23 39.01 22.74
C SER A 645 34.69 38.15 21.60
N ASN A 646 33.56 38.53 20.99
CA ASN A 646 32.86 37.76 19.96
C ASN A 646 33.14 38.32 18.55
N GLY A 647 34.14 39.19 18.40
CA GLY A 647 34.60 39.73 17.11
C GLY A 647 33.81 40.93 16.58
N VAL A 648 32.61 41.19 17.12
CA VAL A 648 31.76 42.35 16.82
C VAL A 648 32.53 43.66 17.06
N PRO A 649 32.48 44.63 16.13
CA PRO A 649 33.15 45.91 16.31
C PRO A 649 32.46 46.76 17.39
N ILE A 650 33.25 47.46 18.21
CA ILE A 650 32.77 48.31 19.31
C ILE A 650 33.52 49.66 19.33
N SER A 651 32.81 50.75 19.61
CA SER A 651 33.39 52.09 19.73
C SER A 651 34.07 52.30 21.08
N GLY A 652 34.72 53.45 21.27
CA GLY A 652 35.12 53.91 22.60
C GLY A 652 33.90 54.23 23.49
N PRO A 653 34.03 54.13 24.83
CA PRO A 653 32.98 54.53 25.76
C PRO A 653 32.56 56.00 25.56
N GLY A 654 31.26 56.28 25.65
CA GLY A 654 30.71 57.65 25.61
C GLY A 654 30.77 58.35 24.24
N GLN A 655 31.24 57.69 23.18
CA GLN A 655 31.36 58.31 21.86
C GLN A 655 30.00 58.47 21.16
N MET A 656 29.70 59.68 20.74
CA MET A 656 28.59 59.98 19.83
C MET A 656 29.13 60.09 18.39
N MET A 657 28.40 59.49 17.45
CA MET A 657 28.72 59.50 16.02
C MET A 657 27.50 59.95 15.23
N LYS A 658 27.71 60.76 14.19
CA LYS A 658 26.65 61.28 13.34
C LYS A 658 26.71 60.54 12.01
N ILE A 659 25.64 59.85 11.64
CA ILE A 659 25.44 59.48 10.23
C ILE A 659 25.26 60.80 9.48
N ALA A 660 25.97 60.97 8.35
CA ALA A 660 26.10 62.25 7.65
C ALA A 660 24.74 62.94 7.44
N ASP A 661 24.73 64.27 7.57
CA ASP A 661 23.53 65.07 7.40
C ASP A 661 22.86 64.80 6.06
N LEU A 662 21.54 64.58 6.10
CA LEU A 662 20.70 64.48 4.90
C LEU A 662 20.44 65.89 4.36
N GLU A 663 21.51 66.56 3.93
CA GLU A 663 21.41 67.78 3.14
C GLU A 663 20.62 67.45 1.85
N THR A 664 19.54 68.19 1.63
CA THR A 664 18.71 68.03 0.44
C THR A 664 19.54 68.36 -0.80
N THR A 665 19.52 67.44 -1.77
CA THR A 665 20.39 67.47 -2.95
C THR A 665 20.13 68.67 -3.84
N ASP A 666 20.98 69.69 -3.76
CA ASP A 666 21.04 70.80 -4.75
C ASP A 666 22.47 71.15 -5.21
N ASN A 667 23.54 70.75 -4.50
CA ASN A 667 24.92 71.04 -4.91
C ASN A 667 25.83 69.82 -4.74
N LEU A 668 26.23 69.19 -5.86
CA LEU A 668 27.18 68.07 -5.89
C LEU A 668 28.19 68.14 -7.05
N GLU A 669 28.61 69.35 -7.44
CA GLU A 669 29.81 69.58 -8.26
C GLU A 669 30.95 70.16 -7.41
N LEU A 670 31.77 69.29 -6.80
CA LEU A 670 33.19 69.49 -6.44
C LEU A 670 33.66 68.34 -5.53
N TYR A 671 34.31 67.32 -6.11
CA TYR A 671 35.42 66.54 -5.49
C TYR A 671 36.00 65.54 -6.51
N ALA A 672 36.46 66.05 -7.65
CA ALA A 672 36.94 65.23 -8.76
C ALA A 672 38.23 65.74 -9.43
N THR A 673 39.24 66.16 -8.65
CA THR A 673 40.68 66.08 -9.04
C THR A 673 41.61 66.50 -7.89
N GLN A 674 42.37 65.56 -7.31
CA GLN A 674 43.72 65.85 -6.80
C GLN A 674 44.58 64.59 -6.71
N ASP A 675 45.90 64.80 -6.70
CA ASP A 675 47.01 63.85 -6.58
C ASP A 675 47.07 62.60 -7.50
N SER A 676 47.84 62.76 -8.59
CA SER A 676 48.65 61.68 -9.16
C SER A 676 50.07 62.16 -9.53
N LYS A 677 50.81 62.68 -8.54
CA LYS A 677 52.24 63.04 -8.70
C LYS A 677 53.10 61.77 -8.86
N LYS A 678 53.54 61.48 -10.09
CA LYS A 678 54.51 60.41 -10.37
C LYS A 678 55.91 60.77 -9.85
N PRO A 679 56.60 59.88 -9.11
CA PRO A 679 58.04 59.98 -8.92
C PRO A 679 58.80 59.59 -10.21
N ARG A 680 60.06 60.04 -10.31
CA ARG A 680 60.93 59.87 -11.49
C ARG A 680 62.19 59.11 -11.07
N SER A 681 62.54 58.03 -11.77
CA SER A 681 63.84 57.35 -11.63
C SER A 681 64.45 57.07 -13.02
N GLN A 682 65.75 56.77 -13.08
CA GLN A 682 66.56 56.90 -14.29
C GLN A 682 67.29 55.61 -14.68
N ARG A 683 67.32 55.32 -16.01
CA ARG A 683 68.34 54.54 -16.75
C ARG A 683 68.50 53.05 -16.31
N TRP A 684 68.93 52.13 -17.17
CA TRP A 684 69.85 52.24 -18.31
C TRP A 684 69.33 51.65 -19.63
N ARG A 685 70.09 51.87 -20.72
CA ARG A 685 69.90 51.24 -22.03
C ARG A 685 70.88 50.08 -22.20
N ILE A 686 70.45 49.01 -22.88
CA ILE A 686 71.26 48.30 -23.87
C ILE A 686 70.40 48.08 -25.12
N ALA A 687 71.00 48.22 -26.29
CA ALA A 687 70.53 47.95 -27.66
C ALA A 687 71.82 47.64 -28.48
N PRO A 688 71.81 46.94 -29.64
CA PRO A 688 70.81 46.95 -30.72
C PRO A 688 70.36 45.50 -31.09
N SER A 689 69.85 45.10 -32.27
CA SER A 689 69.71 45.73 -33.60
C SER A 689 68.61 45.11 -34.49
N GLY A 690 67.93 45.96 -35.27
CA GLY A 690 67.57 45.71 -36.68
C GLY A 690 66.29 44.91 -36.98
N ASN A 691 65.56 45.18 -38.07
CA ASN A 691 65.70 46.26 -39.08
C ASN A 691 64.37 46.45 -39.86
N SER A 692 64.10 47.66 -40.41
CA SER A 692 63.03 47.99 -41.40
C SER A 692 61.54 47.71 -41.03
N SER A 693 60.52 48.45 -41.50
CA SER A 693 60.42 49.73 -42.25
C SER A 693 58.99 50.34 -42.14
N ALA A 694 58.77 51.52 -42.75
CA ALA A 694 57.53 52.33 -42.80
C ALA A 694 56.26 51.59 -43.30
N GLY A 695 55.03 52.13 -43.20
CA GLY A 695 54.52 53.43 -42.70
C GLY A 695 52.96 53.43 -42.68
N THR A 696 52.25 54.17 -41.82
CA THR A 696 51.94 55.62 -41.86
C THR A 696 50.59 55.98 -42.52
N LEU A 697 49.54 56.03 -41.67
CA LEU A 697 48.39 56.96 -41.67
C LEU A 697 47.20 56.85 -42.68
N LEU A 698 46.08 57.45 -42.20
CA LEU A 698 44.77 57.79 -42.80
C LEU A 698 43.81 56.58 -43.03
N LYS A 699 42.55 56.50 -42.53
CA LYS A 699 41.50 57.45 -42.05
C LYS A 699 40.69 58.10 -43.18
N ASP A 700 39.45 57.66 -43.42
CA ASP A 700 38.23 58.45 -43.10
C ASP A 700 36.85 57.81 -43.44
N HIS A 701 35.82 58.28 -42.73
CA HIS A 701 34.38 58.47 -43.05
C HIS A 701 33.53 57.53 -43.96
N ASP A 702 32.55 56.87 -43.31
CA ASP A 702 31.07 57.09 -43.42
C ASP A 702 30.10 56.56 -44.53
N THR A 703 28.83 56.47 -44.07
CA THR A 703 27.53 56.68 -44.76
C THR A 703 26.86 55.63 -45.69
N HIS A 704 25.85 54.95 -45.10
CA HIS A 704 24.41 54.89 -45.49
C HIS A 704 23.85 54.21 -46.77
N GLN A 705 22.69 53.55 -46.56
CA GLN A 705 21.62 53.13 -47.55
C GLN A 705 22.03 52.01 -48.54
N GLY A 706 21.17 51.11 -49.06
CA GLY A 706 19.73 50.80 -48.88
C GLY A 706 19.37 49.54 -49.73
N VAL A 707 18.13 49.00 -49.82
CA VAL A 707 16.82 49.35 -49.20
C VAL A 707 16.01 48.07 -48.83
N GLU A 708 15.11 47.60 -49.72
CA GLU A 708 14.20 46.42 -49.77
C GLU A 708 14.26 45.37 -48.62
N SER A 709 13.27 45.16 -47.73
CA SER A 709 11.79 45.26 -47.70
C SER A 709 10.99 44.02 -48.16
N PHE A 710 10.33 43.35 -47.21
CA PHE A 710 9.00 42.77 -47.42
C PHE A 710 8.17 42.85 -46.12
N GLU A 711 7.01 43.49 -46.22
CA GLU A 711 5.92 43.64 -45.24
C GLU A 711 4.97 42.41 -45.30
N PHE A 712 3.92 42.17 -44.49
CA PHE A 712 3.35 42.68 -43.21
C PHE A 712 2.66 41.45 -42.52
N ASP A 713 1.86 41.42 -41.45
CA ASP A 713 1.16 42.37 -40.52
C ASP A 713 1.57 41.99 -39.05
N HIS A 714 1.31 42.70 -37.94
CA HIS A 714 0.18 43.48 -37.38
C HIS A 714 -1.00 42.65 -36.81
N ALA A 715 -1.68 43.04 -35.72
CA ALA A 715 -1.55 44.15 -34.74
C ALA A 715 -2.13 43.67 -33.37
N GLN A 716 -1.77 44.12 -32.15
CA GLN A 716 -1.30 45.40 -31.54
C GLN A 716 -2.43 46.18 -30.79
N GLY A 717 -2.08 46.89 -29.70
CA GLY A 717 -2.99 47.68 -28.83
C GLY A 717 -2.76 47.37 -27.33
N ASP A 718 -1.77 47.90 -26.61
CA ASP A 718 -1.41 49.31 -26.29
C ASP A 718 -2.45 50.08 -25.44
N PHE A 719 -2.06 50.49 -24.20
CA PHE A 719 -1.81 51.91 -23.86
C PHE A 719 -1.09 52.11 -22.49
N LEU A 720 -0.74 53.36 -22.14
CA LEU A 720 0.10 53.74 -20.99
C LEU A 720 -0.37 55.03 -20.29
N ARG A 721 0.03 55.20 -19.01
CA ARG A 721 -0.12 56.38 -18.11
C ARG A 721 -1.55 56.61 -17.58
N ASP A 722 -1.75 56.94 -16.30
CA ASP A 722 -1.43 58.27 -15.76
C ASP A 722 -1.07 58.31 -14.24
N LEU A 723 -0.68 59.49 -13.71
CA LEU A 723 -0.34 59.72 -12.30
C LEU A 723 -1.50 60.32 -11.47
N LYS A 724 -1.61 59.93 -10.19
CA LYS A 724 -1.59 60.88 -9.06
C LYS A 724 -1.48 60.23 -7.68
N LEU A 725 -0.88 60.99 -6.75
CA LEU A 725 -0.84 60.71 -5.31
C LEU A 725 -2.09 61.27 -4.62
N SER A 726 -2.58 60.56 -3.59
CA SER A 726 -3.34 61.17 -2.51
C SER A 726 -3.12 60.40 -1.20
N LYS A 727 -3.08 61.12 -0.06
CA LYS A 727 -3.01 60.56 1.29
C LYS A 727 -4.28 60.93 2.05
N THR A 728 -4.96 59.95 2.62
CA THR A 728 -5.89 60.21 3.74
C THR A 728 -5.95 59.04 4.70
N LYS A 729 -5.78 59.33 5.99
CA LYS A 729 -6.21 58.43 7.08
C LYS A 729 -7.72 58.59 7.28
N ARG A 730 -8.42 57.52 7.65
CA ARG A 730 -9.33 57.51 8.80
C ARG A 730 -9.72 56.08 9.19
N GLN A 731 -9.73 55.82 10.48
CA GLN A 731 -10.60 54.79 11.07
C GLN A 731 -12.01 55.38 11.15
N PHE A 732 -13.05 54.54 11.10
CA PHE A 732 -14.02 54.46 12.21
C PHE A 732 -14.88 53.17 12.09
N THR A 733 -15.72 52.97 13.09
CA THR A 733 -16.44 51.76 13.48
C THR A 733 -17.56 51.31 12.53
N VAL A 734 -17.75 49.99 12.47
CA VAL A 734 -19.00 49.26 12.81
C VAL A 734 -20.26 50.12 13.00
N ASP A 735 -21.34 49.77 12.28
CA ASP A 735 -22.63 49.40 12.89
C ASP A 735 -23.47 48.50 11.96
N GLU A 736 -24.55 47.91 12.49
CA GLU A 736 -25.43 46.91 11.86
C GLU A 736 -26.64 47.52 11.13
N ARG A 737 -27.10 46.91 10.01
CA ARG A 737 -28.40 46.17 9.94
C ARG A 737 -28.87 45.79 8.51
N TYR A 738 -29.67 44.72 8.49
CA TYR A 738 -30.75 44.37 7.55
C TYR A 738 -31.01 45.27 6.32
N THR A 739 -31.04 44.62 5.15
CA THR A 739 -32.28 44.52 4.37
C THR A 739 -32.40 43.15 3.71
N SER A 740 -33.60 42.58 3.74
CA SER A 740 -34.02 41.48 2.88
C SER A 740 -34.70 42.05 1.63
N ASP A 741 -34.59 41.39 0.50
CA ASP A 741 -35.61 41.53 -0.55
C ASP A 741 -35.88 40.21 -1.26
N PHE A 742 -37.16 39.98 -1.59
CA PHE A 742 -37.67 38.83 -2.32
C PHE A 742 -37.91 39.21 -3.78
N THR A 743 -37.56 38.33 -4.71
CA THR A 743 -38.25 38.21 -6.01
C THR A 743 -38.46 36.74 -6.33
N ALA A 744 -39.58 36.40 -6.99
CA ALA A 744 -40.06 35.03 -7.16
C ALA A 744 -40.95 34.87 -8.39
N LEU A 745 -41.28 33.60 -8.72
CA LEU A 745 -42.24 33.11 -9.74
C LEU A 745 -41.78 33.25 -11.21
N PRO A 746 -42.39 32.49 -12.16
CA PRO A 746 -43.17 31.23 -12.04
C PRO A 746 -42.33 30.02 -12.52
N VAL A 747 -42.52 28.76 -12.11
CA VAL A 747 -43.73 27.90 -12.04
C VAL A 747 -44.28 27.49 -13.42
N HIS A 748 -44.08 26.23 -13.78
CA HIS A 748 -45.09 25.41 -14.47
C HIS A 748 -44.87 23.92 -14.10
N ASP A 749 -45.95 23.21 -13.80
CA ASP A 749 -45.94 21.80 -13.39
C ASP A 749 -45.77 20.83 -14.58
N ASP A 750 -45.21 19.63 -14.33
CA ASP A 750 -46.07 18.44 -14.20
C ASP A 750 -45.36 17.15 -13.69
N GLY A 751 -46.10 16.36 -12.90
CA GLY A 751 -46.16 14.89 -13.04
C GLY A 751 -45.02 13.96 -12.58
N GLN A 752 -44.96 13.65 -11.27
CA GLN A 752 -44.52 12.34 -10.68
C GLN A 752 -43.03 11.93 -10.85
N GLY A 753 -42.41 11.12 -9.96
CA GLY A 753 -42.91 10.57 -8.69
C GLY A 753 -42.18 9.29 -8.25
N GLY A 754 -40.88 9.36 -7.94
CA GLY A 754 -40.08 8.20 -7.51
C GLY A 754 -39.01 8.57 -6.48
N ILE A 755 -39.14 8.09 -5.23
CA ILE A 755 -38.27 8.48 -4.11
C ILE A 755 -37.17 7.44 -3.89
N GLY A 756 -35.92 7.82 -4.14
CA GLY A 756 -34.74 7.08 -3.71
C GLY A 756 -34.09 7.74 -2.49
N HIS A 757 -34.30 7.19 -1.29
CA HIS A 757 -33.68 7.73 -0.07
C HIS A 757 -32.27 7.19 0.17
N VAL A 758 -31.27 7.94 -0.29
CA VAL A 758 -29.93 7.92 0.32
C VAL A 758 -29.99 8.76 1.60
N MET A 759 -29.59 8.19 2.73
CA MET A 759 -29.25 8.97 3.93
C MET A 759 -27.80 8.74 4.33
N ALA A 760 -27.01 9.81 4.26
CA ALA A 760 -25.71 9.90 4.91
C ALA A 760 -25.89 10.73 6.19
N GLU A 761 -25.59 10.17 7.36
CA GLU A 761 -25.62 10.92 8.62
C GLU A 761 -24.27 11.55 8.95
N ARG A 762 -24.33 12.78 9.48
CA ARG A 762 -23.17 13.57 9.88
C ARG A 762 -22.85 13.33 11.35
N ARG A 763 -21.54 13.34 11.65
CA ARG A 763 -21.04 13.54 13.02
C ARG A 763 -21.63 14.82 13.62
N THR A 764 -22.16 14.74 14.83
CA THR A 764 -22.26 15.88 15.75
C THR A 764 -21.50 15.54 17.03
N SER A 765 -20.78 16.52 17.58
CA SER A 765 -19.89 16.34 18.72
C SER A 765 -20.30 17.23 19.88
N TRP A 766 -20.65 16.64 21.01
CA TRP A 766 -20.77 17.31 22.30
C TRP A 766 -20.13 16.43 23.36
N GLY A 767 -19.54 17.07 24.37
CA GLY A 767 -19.03 16.37 25.56
C GLY A 767 -18.46 17.36 26.56
N LEU A 768 -18.66 17.08 27.84
CA LEU A 768 -17.99 17.65 29.01
C LEU A 768 -18.16 16.65 30.18
N TRP A 769 -17.10 16.47 30.97
CA TRP A 769 -16.96 16.09 32.40
C TRP A 769 -18.26 15.90 33.24
N GLY A 770 -18.34 14.98 34.22
CA GLY A 770 -17.34 14.05 34.78
C GLY A 770 -17.81 13.37 36.10
N GLU A 771 -16.85 12.87 36.90
CA GLU A 771 -16.99 12.23 38.24
C GLU A 771 -17.43 10.73 38.35
N ARG A 772 -17.24 10.15 39.55
CA ARG A 772 -17.46 8.72 39.90
C ARG A 772 -18.37 8.56 41.17
N PRO A 773 -18.42 7.46 41.95
CA PRO A 773 -19.69 6.74 42.13
C PRO A 773 -20.22 6.67 43.57
N ARG A 774 -21.50 6.25 43.72
CA ARG A 774 -22.07 5.77 45.00
C ARG A 774 -22.84 4.45 44.80
N ARG A 775 -23.12 3.74 45.90
CA ARG A 775 -23.58 2.33 45.95
C ARG A 775 -24.99 2.21 46.57
N VAL A 776 -25.75 1.20 46.09
CA VAL A 776 -26.71 0.35 46.88
C VAL A 776 -28.01 1.06 47.34
N PRO A 777 -29.18 0.38 47.55
CA PRO A 777 -29.48 -1.07 47.58
C PRO A 777 -30.51 -1.59 46.55
N GLN A 778 -30.87 -2.87 46.69
CA GLN A 778 -31.86 -3.65 45.91
C GLN A 778 -33.33 -3.41 46.36
N ALA A 779 -34.29 -3.67 45.47
CA ALA A 779 -35.63 -4.26 45.75
C ALA A 779 -36.26 -4.80 44.41
N PRO A 780 -37.35 -5.60 44.41
CA PRO A 780 -37.46 -6.71 43.43
C PRO A 780 -38.74 -6.76 42.56
N SER A 781 -38.83 -7.86 41.78
CA SER A 781 -40.01 -8.56 41.23
C SER A 781 -40.86 -7.91 40.12
N ASP A 782 -40.98 -8.70 39.04
CA ASP A 782 -42.14 -8.92 38.14
C ASP A 782 -42.79 -7.75 37.39
N TRP A 783 -42.94 -7.90 36.06
CA TRP A 783 -44.23 -8.29 35.45
C TRP A 783 -44.08 -8.71 33.97
N ILE A 784 -45.15 -9.26 33.39
CA ILE A 784 -45.16 -9.95 32.08
C ILE A 784 -45.63 -9.01 30.95
N GLY A 785 -45.02 -9.10 29.75
CA GLY A 785 -45.50 -8.47 28.52
C GLY A 785 -44.99 -9.18 27.26
N ARG A 786 -45.86 -9.39 26.25
CA ARG A 786 -45.55 -10.02 24.95
C ARG A 786 -45.76 -9.02 23.80
N ALA A 787 -45.14 -9.33 22.66
CA ALA A 787 -45.21 -8.64 21.36
C ALA A 787 -44.55 -7.24 21.34
N TYR A 788 -43.80 -6.86 20.30
CA TYR A 788 -43.62 -7.50 18.98
C TYR A 788 -42.25 -8.16 18.77
#